data_AF-A0A2U1MVY4-F1
#
_entry.id   AF-A0A2U1MVY4-F1
#
_cell.length_a   1.000
_cell.length_b   1.000
_cell.length_c   1.000
_cell.angle_alpha   90.00
_cell.angle_beta   90.00
_cell.angle_gamma   90.00
#
_symmetry.space_group_name_H-M   'P 1'
#
loop_
_entity.id
_entity.type
_entity.pdbx_description
1 polymer ?
#
loop_
_entity_poly.entity_id
_entity_poly.type
_entity_poly.pdbx_seq_one_letter_code
_entity_poly.pdbx_strand_id
1 'polypeptide(L)'
;MIGFRFNTIGVSDAISMGTRGMCYSLQSRDLIADSIETVMSAQWYDGNISIPGCDKNGVKEADMIGFRFNTIGVSDAISMGTRGMCYSLQSRDLIADSIETVMSAQWYDGNISIPGCDKNMPGTIMAMGRLNRPSIMIYGGTIKPGHFEGHTFDIVSAFQVYGEFVSGSISDEERTNVLKHSCPGAGACGGMYTANTMASAIEAMGMSLPYSSSTPAEDPLKLDECRLAGKYILDLIKMDLKPKDIITPNSLRNAMVTVMALGGSTNAVLHLIAIARSVGLNLTLDDFQKVSDAVPFLADLKPSGKYVMEDIHKIGGTPAVLKYLLELGYLDGDCITVTGKTLAENAKLFPSLSEGQQIIRPPTNPIKETGHIQILYGNLAPDGSVAKITGKEGLYFSGPALVFEGEESMIAAISEDPASFKGKVVVIRGEGPKGGPGMPEMLTPTSAIMGAGLGKEVALLTDGRFSGGSHGYVVGHICPEAQEGGPIGLIENGDIITIDISKRRMDVQLTDKELDERRKSWTAPPYKADRGVLYKYIKNVQSASNGCMPGTIMAMGRLNRPSIMIYGGTIKPGHFEGHTFDIVSAFQVYGEFVSGSISDEERTNVLKHSCPGAGACGGMYTANTMASAIEAMGMSLPYSSSTPAEDPLKLDECRLAGKYILDLIKMDLKPKDIITPKSLRNAMVTVMALGGSTNAVLHLIAIARSVGLNLTLDDFQKVSDAVPFLADLKPSGKYVMEDIHKIGGTPAVLRYLLELGYLDGDCITVTGKTLAENAKLFPSLSEGQQIIRPPTNPIKETGHIQILYGNLAPDGSVAKITGKEGLYFSGPALVFEGEESMIAAISEDPASFKGKVVVIRGEGPKGGPGMPEMLTPTSAIMGAGLGKEVALLTDGRFSGGSHGYVVGHICPEAQEGGPIGLIENGDIITIDISKRRMDVQLTEKELDERRKSWTAPPYKADRGVLYKYIKNVQSASNGCVTDE
;
A
#
# COMPACT_ATOMS: atom_id res chain seq x y z
N MET A 1 19.33 9.83 29.24
CA MET A 1 18.54 8.59 29.42
C MET A 1 17.27 8.74 28.60
N ILE A 2 17.23 8.09 27.43
CA ILE A 2 16.00 7.87 26.66
C ILE A 2 15.89 6.35 26.58
N GLY A 3 15.29 5.73 27.60
CA GLY A 3 15.08 4.28 27.65
C GLY A 3 13.93 3.89 26.74
N PHE A 4 13.97 2.66 26.21
CA PHE A 4 13.16 2.31 25.04
C PHE A 4 11.65 2.28 25.26
N ARG A 5 10.88 2.69 24.23
CA ARG A 5 9.41 2.69 24.31
C ARG A 5 8.78 1.28 24.30
N PHE A 6 9.49 0.21 23.90
CA PHE A 6 8.96 -1.16 23.97
C PHE A 6 8.41 -1.53 25.36
N ASN A 7 9.09 -1.12 26.45
CA ASN A 7 8.62 -1.36 27.82
C ASN A 7 7.54 -0.39 28.33
N THR A 8 7.18 0.66 27.57
CA THR A 8 6.11 1.61 27.93
C THR A 8 4.86 1.53 27.03
N ILE A 9 4.90 0.69 25.98
CA ILE A 9 3.73 0.39 25.14
C ILE A 9 2.82 -0.67 25.80
N GLY A 10 3.29 -1.36 26.86
CA GLY A 10 2.53 -2.37 27.60
C GLY A 10 2.62 -3.78 27.01
N VAL A 11 3.31 -3.94 25.87
CA VAL A 11 3.68 -5.24 25.29
C VAL A 11 4.47 -6.03 26.33
N SER A 12 3.99 -7.21 26.71
CA SER A 12 4.69 -8.06 27.68
C SER A 12 6.04 -8.52 27.14
N ASP A 13 7.00 -8.73 28.05
CA ASP A 13 8.36 -9.13 27.70
C ASP A 13 8.34 -10.36 26.76
N ALA A 14 7.42 -11.30 27.00
CA ALA A 14 7.06 -12.46 26.19
C ALA A 14 6.92 -12.18 24.69
N ILE A 15 6.04 -11.22 24.33
CA ILE A 15 5.67 -10.90 22.96
C ILE A 15 6.86 -10.22 22.25
N SER A 16 7.71 -9.51 22.99
CA SER A 16 8.88 -8.81 22.43
C SER A 16 10.07 -9.71 22.07
N MET A 17 10.15 -10.95 22.60
CA MET A 17 11.34 -11.81 22.46
C MET A 17 11.68 -12.14 21.00
N GLY A 18 10.70 -12.55 20.20
CA GLY A 18 10.90 -12.82 18.78
C GLY A 18 11.31 -11.59 17.97
N THR A 19 10.77 -10.42 18.32
CA THR A 19 11.16 -9.13 17.72
C THR A 19 12.63 -8.82 17.99
N ARG A 20 13.08 -8.96 19.25
CA ARG A 20 14.51 -8.80 19.61
C ARG A 20 15.39 -9.79 18.83
N GLY A 21 14.97 -11.06 18.76
CA GLY A 21 15.63 -12.10 17.97
C GLY A 21 15.79 -11.77 16.48
N MET A 22 14.75 -11.19 15.86
CA MET A 22 14.82 -10.72 14.48
C MET A 22 15.71 -9.48 14.32
N CYS A 23 15.66 -8.50 15.22
CA CYS A 23 16.51 -7.31 15.12
C CYS A 23 18.02 -7.66 15.22
N TYR A 24 18.39 -8.68 16.02
CA TYR A 24 19.78 -9.19 16.10
C TYR A 24 20.35 -9.76 14.79
N SER A 25 19.53 -10.04 13.77
CA SER A 25 20.03 -10.46 12.45
C SER A 25 20.32 -9.29 11.50
N LEU A 26 19.76 -8.11 11.77
CA LEU A 26 19.70 -7.02 10.80
C LEU A 26 20.89 -6.05 10.89
N GLN A 27 21.42 -5.78 12.08
CA GLN A 27 22.65 -4.99 12.33
C GLN A 27 23.42 -5.53 13.56
N SER A 28 24.54 -4.90 13.95
CA SER A 28 25.51 -5.44 14.93
C SER A 28 24.90 -5.79 16.29
N ARG A 29 25.22 -7.00 16.78
CA ARG A 29 24.53 -7.72 17.89
C ARG A 29 24.55 -7.02 19.26
N ASP A 30 25.32 -5.96 19.45
CA ASP A 30 25.57 -5.33 20.76
C ASP A 30 24.83 -4.00 20.98
N LEU A 31 24.12 -3.44 19.98
CA LEU A 31 23.52 -2.10 20.06
C LEU A 31 21.99 -2.05 20.24
N ILE A 32 21.29 -3.16 19.97
CA ILE A 32 19.85 -3.17 19.64
C ILE A 32 18.90 -2.93 20.83
N ALA A 33 19.35 -3.07 22.08
CA ALA A 33 18.48 -2.94 23.24
C ALA A 33 18.03 -1.49 23.55
N ASP A 34 18.80 -0.48 23.12
CA ASP A 34 18.64 0.92 23.51
C ASP A 34 18.68 1.92 22.32
N SER A 35 18.75 1.44 21.07
CA SER A 35 19.04 2.27 19.88
C SER A 35 17.79 2.68 19.07
N ILE A 36 17.50 3.99 18.99
CA ILE A 36 16.31 4.56 18.32
C ILE A 36 16.16 4.04 16.89
N GLU A 37 14.96 3.61 16.50
CA GLU A 37 14.68 3.05 15.17
C GLU A 37 14.00 4.09 14.26
N THR A 38 14.72 4.56 13.26
CA THR A 38 14.18 5.48 12.23
C THR A 38 14.06 4.76 10.88
N VAL A 39 12.94 4.94 10.21
CA VAL A 39 12.73 4.40 8.86
C VAL A 39 12.89 5.46 7.77
N MET A 40 13.40 5.01 6.62
CA MET A 40 13.38 5.75 5.36
C MET A 40 12.41 5.06 4.40
N SER A 41 11.31 5.75 4.05
CA SER A 41 10.24 5.28 3.18
C SER A 41 10.34 5.90 1.78
N ALA A 42 11.03 5.20 0.88
CA ALA A 42 11.31 5.67 -0.47
C ALA A 42 10.21 5.29 -1.48
N GLN A 43 10.07 6.07 -2.54
CA GLN A 43 9.21 5.78 -3.71
C GLN A 43 10.06 5.59 -4.98
N TRP A 44 11.16 4.85 -4.86
CA TRP A 44 12.14 4.60 -5.93
C TRP A 44 11.74 3.37 -6.77
N TYR A 45 11.69 3.52 -8.09
CA TYR A 45 11.46 2.45 -9.09
C TYR A 45 12.01 2.87 -10.46
N ASP A 46 12.64 1.95 -11.20
CA ASP A 46 13.36 2.26 -12.45
C ASP A 46 12.46 2.84 -13.56
N GLY A 47 11.15 2.57 -13.50
CA GLY A 47 10.15 3.11 -14.42
C GLY A 47 9.86 4.61 -14.27
N ASN A 48 10.52 5.32 -13.34
CA ASN A 48 10.47 6.78 -13.23
C ASN A 48 11.73 7.31 -12.51
N ILE A 49 12.55 8.09 -13.22
CA ILE A 49 13.94 8.35 -12.83
C ILE A 49 14.02 9.18 -11.54
N SER A 50 14.29 8.50 -10.43
CA SER A 50 14.25 9.02 -9.06
C SER A 50 15.65 8.96 -8.41
N ILE A 51 15.93 9.87 -7.47
CA ILE A 51 17.30 10.22 -7.02
C ILE A 51 18.18 8.99 -6.71
N PRO A 52 19.28 8.79 -7.44
CA PRO A 52 20.34 7.87 -7.02
C PRO A 52 21.09 8.41 -5.81
N GLY A 53 21.17 7.65 -4.71
CA GLY A 53 22.12 7.90 -3.62
C GLY A 53 21.57 8.39 -2.27
N CYS A 54 20.27 8.68 -2.14
CA CYS A 54 19.67 8.98 -0.84
C CYS A 54 19.60 7.71 0.04
N ASP A 55 20.50 7.58 1.02
CA ASP A 55 20.69 6.35 1.82
C ASP A 55 20.84 6.63 3.34
N LYS A 56 20.72 5.57 4.15
CA LYS A 56 20.67 5.58 5.62
C LYS A 56 21.93 6.04 6.37
N ASN A 57 22.91 6.62 5.68
CA ASN A 57 24.15 7.07 6.31
C ASN A 57 23.93 8.26 7.24
N GLY A 58 23.10 9.24 6.85
CA GLY A 58 22.75 10.36 7.73
C GLY A 58 22.04 9.94 9.03
N VAL A 59 21.28 8.85 9.01
CA VAL A 59 20.61 8.28 10.19
C VAL A 59 21.63 7.57 11.11
N LYS A 60 22.58 6.83 10.54
CA LYS A 60 23.70 6.22 11.28
C LYS A 60 24.66 7.26 11.88
N GLU A 61 24.92 8.35 11.15
CA GLU A 61 25.75 9.49 11.60
C GLU A 61 25.11 10.26 12.77
N ALA A 62 23.84 9.97 13.08
CA ALA A 62 23.10 10.49 14.23
C ALA A 62 22.86 9.40 15.31
N ASP A 63 23.65 8.32 15.33
CA ASP A 63 23.58 7.21 16.29
C ASP A 63 22.23 6.48 16.34
N MET A 64 21.47 6.45 15.23
CA MET A 64 20.18 5.75 15.11
C MET A 64 20.24 4.57 14.15
N ILE A 65 19.37 3.58 14.36
CA ILE A 65 19.19 2.46 13.42
C ILE A 65 18.32 2.94 12.25
N GLY A 66 18.95 3.09 11.09
CA GLY A 66 18.26 3.31 9.83
C GLY A 66 17.75 2.02 9.19
N PHE A 67 16.43 1.87 9.11
CA PHE A 67 15.77 0.88 8.26
C PHE A 67 15.28 1.52 6.95
N ARG A 68 15.25 0.76 5.86
CA ARG A 68 14.76 1.21 4.54
C ARG A 68 13.65 0.29 4.07
N PHE A 69 12.55 0.86 3.61
CA PHE A 69 11.58 0.16 2.76
C PHE A 69 11.14 1.06 1.61
N ASN A 70 10.63 0.42 0.55
CA ASN A 70 10.00 1.12 -0.56
C ASN A 70 8.50 0.88 -0.52
N THR A 71 7.73 1.88 -0.91
CA THR A 71 6.35 1.71 -1.36
C THR A 71 6.25 2.08 -2.85
N ILE A 72 5.11 1.80 -3.46
CA ILE A 72 4.90 1.96 -4.89
C ILE A 72 4.91 3.43 -5.32
N GLY A 73 5.00 3.64 -6.63
CA GLY A 73 4.67 4.89 -7.29
C GLY A 73 4.14 4.59 -8.69
N VAL A 74 3.53 5.59 -9.32
CA VAL A 74 3.14 5.55 -10.74
C VAL A 74 3.57 6.86 -11.39
N SER A 75 3.89 6.83 -12.68
CA SER A 75 4.28 8.02 -13.43
C SER A 75 3.06 8.57 -14.15
N ASP A 76 2.58 9.73 -13.72
CA ASP A 76 1.53 10.48 -14.41
C ASP A 76 1.91 10.76 -15.86
N ALA A 77 3.19 11.10 -16.12
CA ALA A 77 3.69 11.38 -17.46
C ALA A 77 3.61 10.17 -18.41
N ILE A 78 3.94 8.96 -17.93
CA ILE A 78 3.89 7.73 -18.76
C ILE A 78 2.45 7.20 -18.91
N SER A 79 1.58 7.46 -17.93
CA SER A 79 0.19 6.98 -17.93
C SER A 79 -0.80 7.93 -18.62
N MET A 80 -0.41 9.18 -18.88
CA MET A 80 -1.20 10.22 -19.56
C MET A 80 -1.79 9.74 -20.89
N GLY A 81 -3.06 10.07 -21.16
CA GLY A 81 -3.75 9.67 -22.39
C GLY A 81 -4.00 8.16 -22.52
N THR A 82 -3.93 7.40 -21.42
CA THR A 82 -4.22 5.96 -21.39
C THR A 82 -5.09 5.58 -20.19
N ARG A 83 -5.73 4.40 -20.25
CA ARG A 83 -6.41 3.78 -19.09
C ARG A 83 -5.47 3.47 -17.90
N GLY A 84 -4.15 3.63 -18.06
CA GLY A 84 -3.21 3.65 -16.93
C GLY A 84 -3.44 4.84 -15.99
N MET A 85 -3.93 5.97 -16.49
CA MET A 85 -4.19 7.19 -15.71
C MET A 85 -5.28 6.99 -14.64
N CYS A 86 -6.19 6.03 -14.82
CA CYS A 86 -7.16 5.61 -13.78
C CYS A 86 -6.46 5.10 -12.49
N TYR A 87 -5.20 4.64 -12.59
CA TYR A 87 -4.41 4.21 -11.43
C TYR A 87 -3.60 5.35 -10.80
N SER A 88 -3.64 6.58 -11.34
CA SER A 88 -2.91 7.75 -10.81
C SER A 88 -3.38 8.17 -9.42
N LEU A 89 -4.57 8.76 -9.28
CA LEU A 89 -4.97 9.42 -8.03
C LEU A 89 -5.04 8.44 -6.84
N GLN A 90 -5.52 7.23 -7.07
CA GLN A 90 -5.58 6.17 -6.06
C GLN A 90 -4.20 5.77 -5.51
N SER A 91 -3.11 6.01 -6.26
CA SER A 91 -1.76 5.70 -5.79
C SER A 91 -1.35 6.52 -4.57
N ARG A 92 -1.92 7.72 -4.38
CA ARG A 92 -1.76 8.55 -3.17
C ARG A 92 -2.19 7.79 -1.92
N ASP A 93 -3.39 7.22 -1.95
CA ASP A 93 -3.96 6.47 -0.83
C ASP A 93 -3.27 5.11 -0.67
N LEU A 94 -2.87 4.49 -1.79
CA LEU A 94 -2.05 3.27 -1.80
C LEU A 94 -0.67 3.48 -1.15
N ILE A 95 -0.06 4.66 -1.28
CA ILE A 95 1.18 5.07 -0.61
C ILE A 95 0.92 5.38 0.87
N ALA A 96 -0.13 6.15 1.17
CA ALA A 96 -0.46 6.56 2.54
C ALA A 96 -0.69 5.36 3.45
N ASP A 97 -1.59 4.46 3.05
CA ASP A 97 -1.91 3.26 3.81
C ASP A 97 -0.73 2.26 3.83
N SER A 98 0.17 2.26 2.83
CA SER A 98 1.38 1.42 2.84
C SER A 98 2.37 1.86 3.93
N ILE A 99 2.62 3.16 4.04
CA ILE A 99 3.53 3.72 5.05
C ILE A 99 2.90 3.58 6.44
N GLU A 100 1.59 3.81 6.56
CA GLU A 100 0.82 3.55 7.79
C GLU A 100 0.95 2.08 8.24
N THR A 101 0.84 1.13 7.32
CA THR A 101 0.99 -0.31 7.60
C THR A 101 2.39 -0.63 8.11
N VAL A 102 3.44 -0.24 7.41
CA VAL A 102 4.83 -0.58 7.80
C VAL A 102 5.23 0.10 9.10
N MET A 103 4.92 1.38 9.28
CA MET A 103 5.20 2.10 10.53
C MET A 103 4.46 1.51 11.73
N SER A 104 3.20 1.08 11.54
CA SER A 104 2.42 0.48 12.63
C SER A 104 2.93 -0.91 12.99
N ALA A 105 3.14 -1.78 11.99
CA ALA A 105 3.56 -3.17 12.20
C ALA A 105 5.01 -3.30 12.71
N GLN A 106 5.92 -2.45 12.23
CA GLN A 106 7.33 -2.47 12.61
C GLN A 106 7.68 -1.50 13.76
N TRP A 107 6.70 -0.79 14.33
CA TRP A 107 6.83 0.07 15.52
C TRP A 107 7.81 1.26 15.48
N TYR A 108 8.55 1.47 14.38
CA TYR A 108 9.54 2.54 14.19
C TYR A 108 9.19 3.92 14.80
N ASP A 109 10.16 4.52 15.50
CA ASP A 109 9.99 5.78 16.24
C ASP A 109 9.74 6.99 15.34
N GLY A 110 10.41 7.04 14.18
CA GLY A 110 10.33 8.18 13.25
C GLY A 110 10.47 7.80 11.77
N ASN A 111 10.02 8.69 10.89
CA ASN A 111 9.93 8.43 9.44
C ASN A 111 10.48 9.58 8.59
N ILE A 112 11.47 9.27 7.74
CA ILE A 112 11.90 10.10 6.61
C ILE A 112 11.27 9.53 5.34
N SER A 113 10.39 10.28 4.67
CA SER A 113 9.86 9.88 3.36
C SER A 113 10.57 10.57 2.20
N ILE A 114 10.80 9.86 1.09
CA ILE A 114 11.53 10.37 -0.09
C ILE A 114 10.66 10.26 -1.37
N PRO A 115 9.58 11.06 -1.48
CA PRO A 115 8.68 11.06 -2.63
C PRO A 115 9.20 11.88 -3.81
N GLY A 116 9.14 11.31 -5.02
CA GLY A 116 9.70 11.91 -6.23
C GLY A 116 8.72 12.21 -7.37
N CYS A 117 7.43 11.86 -7.25
CA CYS A 117 6.44 12.10 -8.29
C CYS A 117 5.09 12.57 -7.72
N ASP A 118 4.28 13.18 -8.59
CA ASP A 118 3.05 13.95 -8.35
C ASP A 118 2.20 13.50 -7.14
N LYS A 119 1.78 12.22 -7.12
CA LYS A 119 0.88 11.66 -6.10
C LYS A 119 1.59 11.10 -4.86
N ASN A 120 2.93 11.03 -4.87
CA ASN A 120 3.72 10.48 -3.77
C ASN A 120 3.74 11.44 -2.55
N MET A 121 4.06 12.71 -2.77
CA MET A 121 4.14 13.74 -1.71
C MET A 121 2.87 13.84 -0.84
N PRO A 122 1.65 13.92 -1.39
CA PRO A 122 0.46 13.90 -0.54
C PRO A 122 0.26 12.55 0.17
N GLY A 123 0.63 11.43 -0.45
CA GLY A 123 0.54 10.11 0.18
C GLY A 123 1.43 9.97 1.42
N THR A 124 2.67 10.47 1.36
CA THR A 124 3.61 10.42 2.49
C THR A 124 3.12 11.31 3.65
N ILE A 125 2.72 12.55 3.38
CA ILE A 125 2.18 13.44 4.43
C ILE A 125 0.86 12.92 5.02
N MET A 126 0.01 12.27 4.21
CA MET A 126 -1.20 11.61 4.70
C MET A 126 -0.87 10.48 5.70
N ALA A 127 0.16 9.67 5.45
CA ALA A 127 0.61 8.66 6.42
C ALA A 127 1.16 9.30 7.72
N MET A 128 2.04 10.29 7.59
CA MET A 128 2.62 11.02 8.72
C MET A 128 1.54 11.60 9.65
N GLY A 129 0.51 12.25 9.08
CA GLY A 129 -0.58 12.85 9.85
C GLY A 129 -1.46 11.84 10.59
N ARG A 130 -1.70 10.66 10.00
CA ARG A 130 -2.45 9.56 10.66
C ARG A 130 -1.67 8.95 11.81
N LEU A 131 -0.40 8.59 11.56
CA LEU A 131 0.52 7.97 12.53
C LEU A 131 0.88 8.92 13.69
N ASN A 132 1.02 10.21 13.39
CA ASN A 132 1.48 11.26 14.30
C ASN A 132 2.78 10.92 15.06
N ARG A 133 3.73 10.25 14.40
CA ARG A 133 5.10 10.06 14.90
C ARG A 133 6.06 11.08 14.24
N PRO A 134 7.13 11.53 14.91
CA PRO A 134 8.11 12.46 14.35
C PRO A 134 8.50 12.08 12.91
N SER A 135 8.39 13.03 11.97
CA SER A 135 8.52 12.72 10.54
C SER A 135 9.03 13.91 9.73
N ILE A 136 9.74 13.63 8.63
CA ILE A 136 10.24 14.61 7.65
C ILE A 136 9.96 14.11 6.23
N MET A 137 9.53 15.01 5.32
CA MET A 137 9.52 14.72 3.88
C MET A 137 10.73 15.36 3.19
N ILE A 138 11.47 14.56 2.42
CA ILE A 138 12.53 14.99 1.50
C ILE A 138 11.98 14.89 0.08
N TYR A 139 11.79 16.02 -0.61
CA TYR A 139 11.31 15.97 -1.99
C TYR A 139 12.38 15.42 -2.93
N GLY A 140 11.96 14.57 -3.88
CA GLY A 140 12.81 13.98 -4.92
C GLY A 140 13.48 14.97 -5.87
N GLY A 141 13.13 16.26 -5.80
CA GLY A 141 13.70 17.32 -6.62
C GLY A 141 13.10 17.42 -8.02
N THR A 142 13.23 18.61 -8.62
CA THR A 142 12.82 18.85 -10.00
C THR A 142 13.80 18.24 -11.00
N ILE A 143 13.30 17.78 -12.15
CA ILE A 143 14.11 17.55 -13.34
C ILE A 143 14.68 18.88 -13.84
N LYS A 144 15.84 18.84 -14.48
CA LYS A 144 16.40 19.97 -15.21
C LYS A 144 15.70 20.13 -16.57
N PRO A 145 15.55 21.35 -17.11
CA PRO A 145 15.01 21.54 -18.45
C PRO A 145 15.90 20.89 -19.51
N GLY A 146 15.29 20.34 -20.56
CA GLY A 146 15.99 19.78 -21.70
C GLY A 146 16.46 20.86 -22.67
N HIS A 147 17.65 20.71 -23.26
CA HIS A 147 18.22 21.68 -24.20
C HIS A 147 18.75 21.01 -25.47
N PHE A 148 18.31 21.50 -26.64
CA PHE A 148 18.78 21.04 -27.94
C PHE A 148 18.65 22.19 -28.96
N GLU A 149 19.69 22.41 -29.77
CA GLU A 149 19.76 23.46 -30.82
C GLU A 149 19.34 24.88 -30.37
N GLY A 150 19.58 25.22 -29.10
CA GLY A 150 19.21 26.52 -28.50
C GLY A 150 17.75 26.61 -28.03
N HIS A 151 16.93 25.62 -28.35
CA HIS A 151 15.58 25.47 -27.82
C HIS A 151 15.60 24.78 -26.44
N THR A 152 14.50 24.96 -25.68
CA THR A 152 14.34 24.43 -24.33
C THR A 152 13.03 23.65 -24.22
N PHE A 153 13.12 22.39 -23.83
CA PHE A 153 12.05 21.41 -23.85
C PHE A 153 11.74 20.87 -22.45
N ASP A 154 10.48 20.45 -22.26
CA ASP A 154 10.04 19.71 -21.08
C ASP A 154 8.94 18.70 -21.46
N ILE A 155 8.39 17.98 -20.48
CA ILE A 155 7.36 16.97 -20.70
C ILE A 155 6.10 17.51 -21.39
N VAL A 156 5.74 18.79 -21.23
CA VAL A 156 4.60 19.40 -21.95
C VAL A 156 4.97 19.67 -23.42
N SER A 157 6.23 19.97 -23.73
CA SER A 157 6.70 19.96 -25.13
C SER A 157 6.51 18.58 -25.76
N ALA A 158 6.87 17.50 -25.06
CA ALA A 158 6.69 16.12 -25.52
C ALA A 158 5.22 15.71 -25.74
N PHE A 159 4.25 16.40 -25.11
CA PHE A 159 2.82 16.20 -25.36
C PHE A 159 2.26 17.11 -26.46
N GLN A 160 2.66 18.40 -26.50
CA GLN A 160 2.16 19.38 -27.48
C GLN A 160 2.65 19.09 -28.90
N VAL A 161 3.87 18.56 -29.04
CA VAL A 161 4.51 18.21 -30.31
C VAL A 161 3.73 17.19 -31.15
N TYR A 162 2.84 16.38 -30.54
CA TYR A 162 1.94 15.52 -31.29
C TYR A 162 0.85 16.32 -32.02
N GLY A 163 0.29 17.35 -31.38
CA GLY A 163 -0.68 18.26 -32.01
C GLY A 163 -0.07 19.04 -33.17
N GLU A 164 1.15 19.56 -32.98
CA GLU A 164 1.93 20.28 -34.00
C GLU A 164 2.27 19.42 -35.21
N PHE A 165 2.52 18.12 -34.99
CA PHE A 165 2.73 17.14 -36.07
C PHE A 165 1.42 16.84 -36.82
N VAL A 166 0.30 16.65 -36.11
CA VAL A 166 -1.01 16.39 -36.72
C VAL A 166 -1.55 17.59 -37.49
N SER A 167 -1.25 18.82 -37.05
CA SER A 167 -1.55 20.06 -37.80
C SER A 167 -0.60 20.31 -38.99
N GLY A 168 0.37 19.42 -39.24
CA GLY A 168 1.37 19.58 -40.30
C GLY A 168 2.32 20.76 -40.10
N SER A 169 2.47 21.23 -38.85
CA SER A 169 3.29 22.39 -38.50
C SER A 169 4.77 22.05 -38.26
N ILE A 170 5.09 20.76 -38.06
CA ILE A 170 6.45 20.22 -37.93
C ILE A 170 6.55 18.84 -38.62
N SER A 171 7.79 18.40 -38.87
CA SER A 171 8.12 17.06 -39.36
C SER A 171 8.17 15.99 -38.26
N ASP A 172 8.21 14.71 -38.68
CA ASP A 172 8.41 13.58 -37.76
C ASP A 172 9.83 13.54 -37.15
N GLU A 173 10.81 14.12 -37.84
CA GLU A 173 12.18 14.25 -37.33
C GLU A 173 12.26 15.29 -36.20
N GLU A 174 11.65 16.46 -36.40
CA GLU A 174 11.50 17.47 -35.34
C GLU A 174 10.71 16.91 -34.15
N ARG A 175 9.58 16.22 -34.40
CA ARG A 175 8.81 15.52 -33.36
C ARG A 175 9.68 14.55 -32.56
N THR A 176 10.46 13.73 -33.26
CA THR A 176 11.37 12.76 -32.65
C THR A 176 12.49 13.44 -31.86
N ASN A 177 12.99 14.59 -32.31
CA ASN A 177 14.04 15.34 -31.62
C ASN A 177 13.52 16.06 -30.36
N VAL A 178 12.27 16.55 -30.34
CA VAL A 178 11.63 17.03 -29.10
C VAL A 178 11.52 15.88 -28.08
N LEU A 179 11.02 14.71 -28.51
CA LEU A 179 10.85 13.55 -27.62
C LEU A 179 12.17 13.09 -26.98
N LYS A 180 13.27 13.02 -27.76
CA LYS A 180 14.60 12.63 -27.26
C LYS A 180 15.19 13.59 -26.23
N HIS A 181 14.85 14.88 -26.28
CA HIS A 181 15.50 15.91 -25.47
C HIS A 181 14.59 16.54 -24.40
N SER A 182 13.31 16.14 -24.30
CA SER A 182 12.36 16.71 -23.33
C SER A 182 12.55 16.27 -21.88
N CYS A 183 13.30 15.20 -21.62
CA CYS A 183 13.54 14.64 -20.29
C CYS A 183 15.00 14.20 -20.16
N PRO A 184 15.94 15.11 -19.78
CA PRO A 184 17.38 14.86 -19.89
C PRO A 184 17.98 14.00 -18.75
N GLY A 185 17.24 13.74 -17.67
CA GLY A 185 17.79 13.14 -16.45
C GLY A 185 16.74 12.83 -15.38
N ALA A 186 17.17 12.77 -14.12
CA ALA A 186 16.32 12.45 -12.96
C ALA A 186 15.46 13.62 -12.48
N GLY A 187 14.32 13.30 -11.85
CA GLY A 187 13.47 14.26 -11.11
C GLY A 187 12.05 14.43 -11.65
N ALA A 188 11.24 15.18 -10.92
CA ALA A 188 9.83 15.45 -11.27
C ALA A 188 9.66 16.53 -12.35
N CYS A 189 8.51 16.56 -13.02
CA CYS A 189 8.20 17.48 -14.12
C CYS A 189 8.46 18.96 -13.76
N GLY A 190 9.33 19.64 -14.53
CA GLY A 190 10.02 20.86 -14.08
C GLY A 190 9.22 22.16 -13.96
N GLY A 191 8.00 22.23 -14.50
CA GLY A 191 7.10 23.35 -14.29
C GLY A 191 6.40 23.30 -12.92
N MET A 192 5.55 24.28 -12.63
CA MET A 192 4.68 24.33 -11.45
C MET A 192 3.44 23.42 -11.63
N TYR A 193 3.70 22.16 -11.96
CA TYR A 193 2.74 21.05 -11.95
C TYR A 193 2.56 20.55 -10.51
N THR A 194 1.74 19.51 -10.26
CA THR A 194 1.40 19.13 -8.87
C THR A 194 2.61 18.74 -8.05
N ALA A 195 3.60 18.07 -8.64
CA ALA A 195 4.81 17.65 -7.92
C ALA A 195 5.53 18.83 -7.26
N ASN A 196 5.94 19.83 -8.04
CA ASN A 196 6.57 21.05 -7.54
C ASN A 196 5.60 21.90 -6.69
N THR A 197 4.31 21.95 -7.05
CA THR A 197 3.27 22.65 -6.24
C THR A 197 3.19 22.08 -4.84
N MET A 198 3.09 20.76 -4.70
CA MET A 198 2.98 20.08 -3.42
C MET A 198 4.29 20.15 -2.65
N ALA A 199 5.44 20.02 -3.31
CA ALA A 199 6.72 20.18 -2.64
C ALA A 199 6.84 21.57 -1.99
N SER A 200 6.59 22.66 -2.73
CA SER A 200 6.65 24.02 -2.17
C SER A 200 5.56 24.28 -1.12
N ALA A 201 4.36 23.71 -1.29
CA ALA A 201 3.29 23.79 -0.30
C ALA A 201 3.64 23.06 1.01
N ILE A 202 4.33 21.92 0.95
CA ILE A 202 4.74 21.11 2.12
C ILE A 202 5.96 21.73 2.83
N GLU A 203 6.86 22.39 2.09
CA GLU A 203 7.92 23.23 2.68
C GLU A 203 7.32 24.45 3.40
N ALA A 204 6.32 25.12 2.79
CA ALA A 204 5.57 26.22 3.42
C ALA A 204 4.73 25.79 4.64
N MET A 205 4.29 24.52 4.67
CA MET A 205 3.63 23.88 5.80
C MET A 205 4.60 23.51 6.93
N GLY A 206 5.92 23.57 6.68
CA GLY A 206 6.95 23.23 7.65
C GLY A 206 7.27 21.74 7.77
N MET A 207 6.80 20.89 6.86
CA MET A 207 6.99 19.42 6.90
C MET A 207 8.20 18.92 6.08
N SER A 208 8.91 19.83 5.42
CA SER A 208 10.18 19.58 4.72
C SER A 208 11.26 20.54 5.21
N LEU A 209 12.53 20.15 5.05
CA LEU A 209 13.66 21.06 5.29
C LEU A 209 13.64 22.22 4.28
N PRO A 210 14.12 23.42 4.65
CA PRO A 210 14.28 24.53 3.71
C PRO A 210 15.11 24.12 2.47
N TYR A 211 14.73 24.66 1.31
CA TYR A 211 15.20 24.31 -0.04
C TYR A 211 14.67 23.01 -0.65
N SER A 212 14.15 22.06 0.14
CA SER A 212 13.80 20.70 -0.32
C SER A 212 13.00 20.71 -1.63
N SER A 213 12.01 21.60 -1.75
CA SER A 213 11.12 21.72 -2.90
C SER A 213 11.75 22.33 -4.16
N SER A 214 12.87 23.05 -4.03
CA SER A 214 13.52 23.79 -5.12
C SER A 214 14.82 23.17 -5.62
N THR A 215 15.57 22.47 -4.77
CA THR A 215 16.83 21.80 -5.15
C THR A 215 16.56 20.74 -6.23
N PRO A 216 17.20 20.82 -7.42
CA PRO A 216 17.06 19.82 -8.48
C PRO A 216 17.48 18.41 -8.04
N ALA A 217 16.90 17.38 -8.66
CA ALA A 217 17.13 15.99 -8.29
C ALA A 217 18.60 15.53 -8.47
N GLU A 218 19.31 16.15 -9.41
CA GLU A 218 20.71 15.89 -9.73
C GLU A 218 21.67 16.99 -9.21
N ASP A 219 21.23 17.78 -8.23
CA ASP A 219 22.12 18.72 -7.55
C ASP A 219 22.76 18.06 -6.31
N PRO A 220 24.09 18.20 -6.10
CA PRO A 220 24.76 17.64 -4.91
C PRO A 220 24.10 18.01 -3.57
N LEU A 221 23.50 19.20 -3.47
CA LEU A 221 22.81 19.66 -2.26
C LEU A 221 21.62 18.75 -1.88
N LYS A 222 21.05 18.01 -2.84
CA LYS A 222 19.98 17.03 -2.56
C LYS A 222 20.49 15.82 -1.77
N LEU A 223 21.74 15.41 -1.98
CA LEU A 223 22.37 14.34 -1.21
C LEU A 223 22.81 14.83 0.18
N ASP A 224 23.27 16.07 0.30
CA ASP A 224 23.52 16.70 1.60
C ASP A 224 22.22 16.85 2.42
N GLU A 225 21.09 17.21 1.81
CA GLU A 225 19.77 17.20 2.45
C GLU A 225 19.42 15.80 2.99
N CYS A 226 19.59 14.75 2.19
CA CYS A 226 19.40 13.37 2.60
C CYS A 226 20.26 12.97 3.81
N ARG A 227 21.50 13.46 3.90
CA ARG A 227 22.36 13.21 5.06
C ARG A 227 21.93 14.02 6.28
N LEU A 228 21.62 15.31 6.12
CA LEU A 228 21.22 16.21 7.19
C LEU A 228 19.88 15.84 7.83
N ALA A 229 18.94 15.25 7.07
CA ALA A 229 17.65 14.80 7.60
C ALA A 229 17.78 13.77 8.74
N GLY A 230 18.83 12.95 8.75
CA GLY A 230 19.10 12.01 9.84
C GLY A 230 19.44 12.70 11.17
N LYS A 231 20.04 13.90 11.14
CA LYS A 231 20.19 14.73 12.34
C LYS A 231 18.84 15.34 12.75
N TYR A 232 18.11 15.93 11.81
CA TYR A 232 16.86 16.61 12.13
C TYR A 232 15.79 15.66 12.69
N ILE A 233 15.65 14.43 12.15
CA ILE A 233 14.69 13.45 12.68
C ILE A 233 15.03 13.03 14.13
N LEU A 234 16.32 12.90 14.47
CA LEU A 234 16.75 12.66 15.85
C LEU A 234 16.33 13.82 16.78
N ASP A 235 16.54 15.06 16.34
CA ASP A 235 16.19 16.23 17.15
C ASP A 235 14.66 16.38 17.29
N LEU A 236 13.87 16.04 16.27
CA LEU A 236 12.40 15.94 16.37
C LEU A 236 11.95 14.83 17.34
N ILE A 237 12.61 13.67 17.34
CA ILE A 237 12.33 12.58 18.29
C ILE A 237 12.63 13.00 19.73
N LYS A 238 13.76 13.70 19.98
CA LYS A 238 14.09 14.27 21.31
C LYS A 238 13.07 15.30 21.78
N MET A 239 12.50 16.09 20.85
CA MET A 239 11.47 17.09 21.15
C MET A 239 10.05 16.51 21.25
N ASP A 240 9.84 15.24 20.86
CA ASP A 240 8.53 14.67 20.53
C ASP A 240 7.73 15.61 19.60
N LEU A 241 8.38 16.26 18.63
CA LEU A 241 7.71 17.21 17.72
C LEU A 241 7.11 16.43 16.54
N LYS A 242 5.78 16.36 16.50
CA LYS A 242 5.00 15.44 15.65
C LYS A 242 4.27 16.18 14.52
N PRO A 243 3.83 15.46 13.46
CA PRO A 243 3.10 16.05 12.33
C PRO A 243 1.86 16.88 12.72
N LYS A 244 1.12 16.56 13.79
CA LYS A 244 -0.03 17.37 14.26
C LYS A 244 0.37 18.65 14.99
N ASP A 245 1.60 18.75 15.45
CA ASP A 245 2.15 19.95 16.10
C ASP A 245 2.61 20.97 15.03
N ILE A 246 3.02 20.47 13.84
CA ILE A 246 3.46 21.25 12.67
C ILE A 246 2.29 21.59 11.73
N ILE A 247 1.45 20.60 11.38
CA ILE A 247 0.34 20.74 10.43
C ILE A 247 -0.89 21.29 11.19
N THR A 248 -1.01 22.60 11.17
CA THR A 248 -2.03 23.40 11.87
C THR A 248 -2.91 24.14 10.85
N PRO A 249 -4.04 24.76 11.24
CA PRO A 249 -4.80 25.63 10.35
C PRO A 249 -3.95 26.76 9.72
N ASN A 250 -2.96 27.26 10.47
CA ASN A 250 -2.11 28.37 10.03
C ASN A 250 -1.02 27.90 9.05
N SER A 251 -0.41 26.73 9.27
CA SER A 251 0.56 26.17 8.31
C SER A 251 -0.11 25.58 7.06
N LEU A 252 -1.35 25.08 7.16
CA LEU A 252 -2.21 24.79 6.01
C LEU A 252 -2.57 26.07 5.24
N ARG A 253 -2.82 27.19 5.92
CA ARG A 253 -2.99 28.50 5.27
C ARG A 253 -1.71 28.94 4.55
N ASN A 254 -0.53 28.79 5.17
CA ASN A 254 0.75 29.08 4.52
C ASN A 254 0.98 28.23 3.26
N ALA A 255 0.61 26.95 3.30
CA ALA A 255 0.63 26.08 2.12
C ALA A 255 -0.29 26.63 1.01
N MET A 256 -1.54 27.01 1.33
CA MET A 256 -2.47 27.59 0.36
C MET A 256 -1.98 28.93 -0.23
N VAL A 257 -1.43 29.83 0.60
CA VAL A 257 -0.85 31.11 0.16
C VAL A 257 0.26 30.86 -0.87
N THR A 258 1.17 29.94 -0.58
CA THR A 258 2.26 29.55 -1.49
C THR A 258 1.73 28.98 -2.82
N VAL A 259 0.68 28.15 -2.79
CA VAL A 259 0.03 27.61 -4.01
C VAL A 259 -0.55 28.73 -4.89
N MET A 260 -1.21 29.74 -4.30
CA MET A 260 -1.78 30.86 -5.05
C MET A 260 -0.67 31.74 -5.67
N ALA A 261 0.30 32.14 -4.86
CA ALA A 261 1.40 33.02 -5.27
C ALA A 261 2.28 32.39 -6.36
N LEU A 262 2.53 31.07 -6.30
CA LEU A 262 3.38 30.35 -7.26
C LEU A 262 2.67 29.92 -8.55
N GLY A 263 1.34 30.03 -8.66
CA GLY A 263 0.62 29.60 -9.87
C GLY A 263 0.36 28.09 -9.95
N GLY A 264 0.20 27.44 -8.81
CA GLY A 264 0.12 25.98 -8.61
C GLY A 264 -0.87 25.15 -9.45
N SER A 265 -0.82 23.84 -9.24
CA SER A 265 -1.79 22.88 -9.77
C SER A 265 -3.10 22.86 -8.96
N THR A 266 -4.25 22.77 -9.64
CA THR A 266 -5.57 22.62 -9.00
C THR A 266 -5.71 21.31 -8.22
N ASN A 267 -4.91 20.28 -8.54
CA ASN A 267 -4.78 19.06 -7.74
C ASN A 267 -4.38 19.33 -6.28
N ALA A 268 -3.70 20.45 -5.99
CA ALA A 268 -3.32 20.83 -4.63
C ALA A 268 -4.54 21.00 -3.70
N VAL A 269 -5.71 21.38 -4.22
CA VAL A 269 -6.97 21.45 -3.48
C VAL A 269 -7.34 20.06 -2.93
N LEU A 270 -7.36 19.04 -3.80
CA LEU A 270 -7.66 17.65 -3.43
C LEU A 270 -6.65 17.06 -2.44
N HIS A 271 -5.40 17.52 -2.52
CA HIS A 271 -4.27 16.98 -1.75
C HIS A 271 -4.18 17.61 -0.36
N LEU A 272 -4.26 18.94 -0.25
CA LEU A 272 -4.24 19.64 1.04
C LEU A 272 -5.49 19.36 1.87
N ILE A 273 -6.67 19.17 1.25
CA ILE A 273 -7.89 18.74 1.95
C ILE A 273 -7.74 17.33 2.53
N ALA A 274 -7.07 16.41 1.83
CA ALA A 274 -6.79 15.07 2.33
C ALA A 274 -5.71 15.04 3.42
N ILE A 275 -4.72 15.94 3.35
CA ILE A 275 -3.73 16.16 4.42
C ILE A 275 -4.40 16.74 5.67
N ALA A 276 -5.25 17.75 5.55
CA ALA A 276 -5.98 18.32 6.68
C ALA A 276 -6.80 17.24 7.41
N ARG A 277 -7.54 16.40 6.67
CA ARG A 277 -8.28 15.27 7.25
C ARG A 277 -7.38 14.20 7.87
N SER A 278 -6.16 13.98 7.38
CA SER A 278 -5.23 12.98 7.95
C SER A 278 -4.80 13.36 9.37
N VAL A 279 -4.63 14.65 9.65
CA VAL A 279 -4.32 15.17 10.99
C VAL A 279 -5.54 15.35 11.89
N GLY A 280 -6.74 15.44 11.31
CA GLY A 280 -8.02 15.65 12.01
C GLY A 280 -8.55 17.09 11.94
N LEU A 281 -8.03 17.89 11.02
CA LEU A 281 -8.49 19.25 10.73
C LEU A 281 -9.52 19.25 9.60
N ASN A 282 -10.44 20.21 9.64
CA ASN A 282 -11.35 20.48 8.52
C ASN A 282 -10.77 21.57 7.61
N LEU A 283 -10.86 21.38 6.30
CA LEU A 283 -10.46 22.34 5.29
C LEU A 283 -11.43 22.25 4.09
N THR A 284 -11.99 23.37 3.68
CA THR A 284 -13.10 23.43 2.71
C THR A 284 -12.70 24.15 1.42
N LEU A 285 -13.49 24.00 0.35
CA LEU A 285 -13.29 24.75 -0.89
C LEU A 285 -13.36 26.27 -0.65
N ASP A 286 -14.27 26.73 0.20
CA ASP A 286 -14.38 28.15 0.58
C ASP A 286 -13.11 28.69 1.22
N ASP A 287 -12.30 27.87 1.90
CA ASP A 287 -11.03 28.30 2.47
C ASP A 287 -9.97 28.55 1.40
N PHE A 288 -9.97 27.75 0.32
CA PHE A 288 -9.17 28.03 -0.88
C PHE A 288 -9.63 29.31 -1.55
N GLN A 289 -10.95 29.55 -1.65
CA GLN A 289 -11.46 30.78 -2.24
C GLN A 289 -11.06 32.01 -1.41
N LYS A 290 -11.20 31.98 -0.08
CA LYS A 290 -10.77 33.07 0.83
C LYS A 290 -9.28 33.41 0.67
N VAL A 291 -8.42 32.39 0.49
CA VAL A 291 -6.98 32.62 0.26
C VAL A 291 -6.69 33.07 -1.17
N SER A 292 -7.42 32.58 -2.16
CA SER A 292 -7.32 33.04 -3.56
C SER A 292 -7.73 34.51 -3.72
N ASP A 293 -8.84 34.91 -3.09
CA ASP A 293 -9.34 36.29 -3.06
C ASP A 293 -8.35 37.26 -2.38
N ALA A 294 -7.47 36.76 -1.50
CA ALA A 294 -6.56 37.55 -0.67
C ALA A 294 -5.07 37.53 -1.10
N VAL A 295 -4.67 36.67 -2.04
CA VAL A 295 -3.25 36.48 -2.42
C VAL A 295 -3.07 36.65 -3.93
N PRO A 296 -2.25 37.61 -4.40
CA PRO A 296 -1.97 37.79 -5.82
C PRO A 296 -1.16 36.63 -6.40
N PHE A 297 -1.33 36.36 -7.69
CA PHE A 297 -0.48 35.44 -8.44
C PHE A 297 0.79 36.16 -8.90
N LEU A 298 1.96 35.72 -8.43
CA LEU A 298 3.24 36.44 -8.59
C LEU A 298 4.27 35.72 -9.47
N ALA A 299 4.27 34.39 -9.56
CA ALA A 299 5.37 33.65 -10.19
C ALA A 299 5.17 33.40 -11.70
N ASP A 300 6.12 33.85 -12.52
CA ASP A 300 6.13 33.70 -13.99
C ASP A 300 6.60 32.29 -14.41
N LEU A 301 5.94 31.25 -13.87
CA LEU A 301 6.32 29.84 -14.01
C LEU A 301 5.39 29.08 -14.96
N LYS A 302 5.96 28.18 -15.78
CA LYS A 302 5.21 27.21 -16.57
C LYS A 302 4.25 26.41 -15.65
N PRO A 303 3.02 26.10 -16.08
CA PRO A 303 2.47 26.32 -17.42
C PRO A 303 1.85 27.70 -17.67
N SER A 304 1.78 28.60 -16.68
CA SER A 304 1.09 29.90 -16.83
C SER A 304 2.01 31.07 -17.25
N GLY A 305 3.31 30.92 -17.03
CA GLY A 305 4.40 31.83 -17.38
C GLY A 305 5.61 31.10 -18.02
N LYS A 306 6.77 31.73 -18.02
CA LYS A 306 7.95 31.33 -18.81
C LYS A 306 8.89 30.32 -18.14
N TYR A 307 9.17 30.48 -16.85
CA TYR A 307 10.31 29.87 -16.15
C TYR A 307 9.97 28.49 -15.54
N VAL A 308 10.99 27.77 -15.05
CA VAL A 308 10.86 26.45 -14.38
C VAL A 308 11.40 26.46 -12.95
N MET A 309 11.16 25.39 -12.17
CA MET A 309 11.60 25.32 -10.76
C MET A 309 13.13 25.45 -10.58
N GLU A 310 13.93 24.99 -11.55
CA GLU A 310 15.38 25.21 -11.54
C GLU A 310 15.74 26.71 -11.53
N ASP A 311 14.92 27.57 -12.13
CA ASP A 311 15.14 29.03 -12.13
C ASP A 311 14.78 29.68 -10.79
N ILE A 312 13.80 29.11 -10.06
CA ILE A 312 13.51 29.50 -8.67
C ILE A 312 14.71 29.17 -7.77
N HIS A 313 15.32 27.99 -7.94
CA HIS A 313 16.52 27.61 -7.20
C HIS A 313 17.66 28.64 -7.41
N LYS A 314 17.93 29.02 -8.67
CA LYS A 314 18.96 30.02 -9.05
C LYS A 314 18.78 31.39 -8.39
N ILE A 315 17.55 31.81 -8.04
CA ILE A 315 17.27 33.13 -7.44
C ILE A 315 17.08 33.11 -5.91
N GLY A 316 17.46 32.02 -5.24
CA GLY A 316 17.39 31.87 -3.77
C GLY A 316 16.43 30.78 -3.28
N GLY A 317 15.80 30.03 -4.19
CA GLY A 317 14.96 28.88 -3.88
C GLY A 317 13.62 29.22 -3.19
N THR A 318 12.88 28.18 -2.81
CA THR A 318 11.63 28.33 -2.04
C THR A 318 11.80 29.14 -0.75
N PRO A 319 12.89 29.02 0.05
CA PRO A 319 13.07 29.84 1.25
C PRO A 319 13.07 31.35 0.97
N ALA A 320 13.64 31.80 -0.15
CA ALA A 320 13.60 33.21 -0.55
C ALA A 320 12.18 33.68 -0.92
N VAL A 321 11.37 32.81 -1.55
CA VAL A 321 9.96 33.09 -1.83
C VAL A 321 9.13 33.17 -0.55
N LEU A 322 9.29 32.20 0.37
CA LEU A 322 8.57 32.19 1.64
C LEU A 322 8.95 33.40 2.50
N LYS A 323 10.24 33.76 2.54
CA LYS A 323 10.72 34.98 3.18
C LYS A 323 10.04 36.24 2.60
N TYR A 324 9.96 36.36 1.28
CA TYR A 324 9.30 37.50 0.63
C TYR A 324 7.80 37.57 0.94
N LEU A 325 7.08 36.43 0.91
CA LEU A 325 5.66 36.37 1.27
C LEU A 325 5.41 36.65 2.75
N LEU A 326 6.36 36.33 3.63
CA LEU A 326 6.34 36.68 5.06
C LEU A 326 6.63 38.18 5.28
N GLU A 327 7.61 38.76 4.59
CA GLU A 327 7.91 40.19 4.59
C GLU A 327 6.73 41.05 4.08
N LEU A 328 5.91 40.50 3.17
CA LEU A 328 4.65 41.08 2.71
C LEU A 328 3.44 40.80 3.64
N GLY A 329 3.61 40.06 4.72
CA GLY A 329 2.54 39.76 5.69
C GLY A 329 1.50 38.73 5.22
N TYR A 330 1.75 38.00 4.13
CA TYR A 330 0.82 36.97 3.64
C TYR A 330 0.91 35.65 4.43
N LEU A 331 2.08 35.32 4.98
CA LEU A 331 2.33 34.10 5.75
C LEU A 331 2.29 34.34 7.26
N ASP A 332 1.85 33.32 8.01
CA ASP A 332 2.04 33.23 9.45
C ASP A 332 3.48 32.79 9.75
N GLY A 333 4.23 33.61 10.48
CA GLY A 333 5.63 33.37 10.80
C GLY A 333 5.88 32.42 11.97
N ASP A 334 4.91 32.23 12.86
CA ASP A 334 5.09 31.54 14.15
C ASP A 334 4.86 30.03 14.04
N CYS A 335 4.41 29.56 12.87
CA CYS A 335 4.26 28.14 12.55
C CYS A 335 5.60 27.38 12.73
N ILE A 336 5.63 26.40 13.64
CA ILE A 336 6.77 25.51 13.89
C ILE A 336 7.02 24.58 12.69
N THR A 337 8.28 24.21 12.43
CA THR A 337 8.67 23.32 11.32
C THR A 337 9.55 22.15 11.76
N VAL A 338 9.83 21.21 10.85
CA VAL A 338 10.76 20.07 11.04
C VAL A 338 12.20 20.46 11.40
N THR A 339 12.58 21.75 11.39
CA THR A 339 13.88 22.19 11.90
C THR A 339 13.89 22.45 13.42
N GLY A 340 12.75 22.28 14.09
CA GLY A 340 12.56 22.63 15.51
C GLY A 340 12.44 24.14 15.75
N LYS A 341 12.19 24.93 14.68
CA LYS A 341 12.09 26.40 14.71
C LYS A 341 10.87 26.89 13.94
N THR A 342 10.45 28.12 14.22
CA THR A 342 9.36 28.79 13.51
C THR A 342 9.73 29.11 12.05
N LEU A 343 8.73 29.28 11.18
CA LEU A 343 8.94 29.67 9.78
C LEU A 343 9.70 31.01 9.69
N ALA A 344 9.40 31.97 10.57
CA ALA A 344 10.08 33.27 10.64
C ALA A 344 11.53 33.18 11.12
N GLU A 345 11.88 32.25 12.01
CA GLU A 345 13.28 31.99 12.37
C GLU A 345 14.04 31.33 11.23
N ASN A 346 13.43 30.38 10.54
CA ASN A 346 14.03 29.73 9.36
C ASN A 346 14.27 30.76 8.24
N ALA A 347 13.27 31.58 7.90
CA ALA A 347 13.37 32.60 6.85
C ALA A 347 14.50 33.64 7.07
N LYS A 348 14.88 33.91 8.32
CA LYS A 348 16.01 34.81 8.66
C LYS A 348 17.38 34.22 8.33
N LEU A 349 17.51 32.90 8.20
CA LEU A 349 18.77 32.20 7.94
C LEU A 349 19.14 32.15 6.44
N PHE A 350 18.22 32.55 5.56
CA PHE A 350 18.36 32.38 4.11
C PHE A 350 18.38 33.73 3.37
N PRO A 351 19.05 33.81 2.20
CA PRO A 351 19.04 35.00 1.36
C PRO A 351 17.60 35.36 0.94
N SER A 352 17.36 36.65 0.74
CA SER A 352 16.16 37.11 0.02
C SER A 352 16.30 36.85 -1.48
N LEU A 353 15.22 37.04 -2.25
CA LEU A 353 15.23 36.88 -3.70
C LEU A 353 16.34 37.72 -4.36
N SER A 354 17.06 37.15 -5.33
CA SER A 354 18.18 37.82 -5.99
C SER A 354 17.81 39.17 -6.61
N GLU A 355 18.68 40.17 -6.47
CA GLU A 355 18.43 41.52 -7.01
C GLU A 355 18.21 41.49 -8.53
N GLY A 356 17.20 42.25 -9.00
CA GLY A 356 16.86 42.34 -10.42
C GLY A 356 16.14 41.13 -11.03
N GLN A 357 15.86 40.06 -10.27
CA GLN A 357 15.13 38.89 -10.77
C GLN A 357 13.73 39.25 -11.30
N GLN A 358 13.25 38.50 -12.31
CA GLN A 358 11.99 38.77 -13.04
C GLN A 358 10.94 37.66 -12.89
N ILE A 359 11.23 36.62 -12.09
CA ILE A 359 10.44 35.40 -11.98
C ILE A 359 9.30 35.58 -10.96
N ILE A 360 9.62 36.09 -9.76
CA ILE A 360 8.63 36.47 -8.75
C ILE A 360 8.35 37.95 -8.90
N ARG A 361 7.14 38.29 -9.38
CA ARG A 361 6.72 39.68 -9.54
C ARG A 361 6.45 40.35 -8.19
N PRO A 362 6.62 41.68 -8.07
CA PRO A 362 6.18 42.41 -6.89
C PRO A 362 4.64 42.52 -6.86
N PRO A 363 4.02 42.67 -5.68
CA PRO A 363 2.56 42.78 -5.55
C PRO A 363 1.97 44.07 -6.18
N THR A 364 2.82 45.03 -6.59
CA THR A 364 2.45 46.22 -7.36
C THR A 364 2.40 46.00 -8.88
N ASN A 365 2.86 44.84 -9.37
CA ASN A 365 2.80 44.43 -10.77
C ASN A 365 2.61 42.90 -10.87
N PRO A 366 1.57 42.33 -10.23
CA PRO A 366 1.33 40.89 -10.20
C PRO A 366 0.90 40.37 -11.58
N ILE A 367 0.93 39.05 -11.78
CA ILE A 367 0.40 38.42 -12.99
C ILE A 367 -1.13 38.44 -12.97
N LYS A 368 -1.72 38.32 -11.77
CA LYS A 368 -3.14 38.54 -11.48
C LYS A 368 -3.28 39.03 -10.04
N GLU A 369 -4.17 40.00 -9.80
CA GLU A 369 -4.39 40.61 -8.48
C GLU A 369 -4.90 39.62 -7.41
N THR A 370 -5.55 38.54 -7.85
CA THR A 370 -6.01 37.42 -7.01
C THR A 370 -5.42 36.09 -7.51
N GLY A 371 -5.58 35.04 -6.72
CA GLY A 371 -5.15 33.69 -7.05
C GLY A 371 -5.83 33.14 -8.31
N HIS A 372 -5.12 32.28 -9.02
CA HIS A 372 -5.60 31.67 -10.25
C HIS A 372 -6.63 30.55 -10.03
N ILE A 373 -6.62 29.89 -8.87
CA ILE A 373 -7.63 28.89 -8.51
C ILE A 373 -8.94 29.61 -8.19
N GLN A 374 -10.04 29.17 -8.80
CA GLN A 374 -11.38 29.69 -8.51
C GLN A 374 -12.33 28.51 -8.24
N ILE A 375 -13.13 28.63 -7.20
CA ILE A 375 -14.18 27.67 -6.84
C ILE A 375 -15.48 28.14 -7.48
N LEU A 376 -16.14 27.27 -8.24
CA LEU A 376 -17.41 27.57 -8.90
C LEU A 376 -18.50 26.64 -8.38
N TYR A 377 -19.61 27.22 -7.94
CA TYR A 377 -20.84 26.53 -7.52
C TYR A 377 -21.95 26.72 -8.57
N GLY A 378 -23.13 26.13 -8.39
CA GLY A 378 -24.31 26.42 -9.23
C GLY A 378 -25.24 25.23 -9.34
N ASN A 379 -26.26 25.29 -10.20
CA ASN A 379 -27.12 24.12 -10.44
C ASN A 379 -26.38 22.97 -11.14
N LEU A 380 -25.24 23.25 -11.79
CA LEU A 380 -24.38 22.26 -12.44
C LEU A 380 -23.34 21.62 -11.52
N ALA A 381 -22.93 22.36 -10.47
CA ALA A 381 -21.91 21.97 -9.50
C ALA A 381 -22.33 22.38 -8.07
N PRO A 382 -23.39 21.78 -7.50
CA PRO A 382 -23.95 22.21 -6.21
C PRO A 382 -22.98 21.97 -5.03
N ASP A 383 -22.16 20.92 -5.09
CA ASP A 383 -21.11 20.65 -4.08
C ASP A 383 -19.78 21.37 -4.42
N GLY A 384 -19.75 22.14 -5.51
CA GLY A 384 -18.60 22.88 -5.99
C GLY A 384 -17.82 22.21 -7.13
N SER A 385 -16.88 22.97 -7.67
CA SER A 385 -15.95 22.58 -8.75
C SER A 385 -14.72 23.50 -8.71
N VAL A 386 -13.63 23.14 -9.41
CA VAL A 386 -12.35 23.87 -9.35
C VAL A 386 -11.89 24.25 -10.76
N ALA A 387 -11.65 25.55 -10.97
CA ALA A 387 -11.18 26.13 -12.23
C ALA A 387 -9.80 26.80 -12.08
N LYS A 388 -9.02 26.84 -13.18
CA LYS A 388 -7.77 27.62 -13.28
C LYS A 388 -7.99 28.83 -14.19
N ILE A 389 -8.23 29.99 -13.59
CA ILE A 389 -8.54 31.25 -14.28
C ILE A 389 -7.35 32.21 -14.19
N THR A 390 -6.64 32.37 -15.29
CA THR A 390 -5.40 33.17 -15.37
C THR A 390 -5.63 34.67 -15.50
N GLY A 391 -6.86 35.09 -15.83
CA GLY A 391 -7.23 36.45 -16.24
C GLY A 391 -7.15 36.68 -17.76
N LYS A 392 -6.55 35.76 -18.52
CA LYS A 392 -6.36 35.89 -19.99
C LYS A 392 -7.54 35.37 -20.81
N GLU A 393 -8.46 34.65 -20.17
CA GLU A 393 -9.65 34.03 -20.79
C GLU A 393 -10.94 34.84 -20.58
N GLY A 394 -10.92 35.78 -19.62
CA GLY A 394 -12.04 36.65 -19.26
C GLY A 394 -12.73 36.22 -17.96
N LEU A 395 -13.98 36.66 -17.77
CA LEU A 395 -14.77 36.39 -16.56
C LEU A 395 -16.13 35.73 -16.84
N TYR A 396 -16.50 35.55 -18.11
CA TYR A 396 -17.80 35.06 -18.54
C TYR A 396 -17.69 34.26 -19.84
N PHE A 397 -18.26 33.06 -19.86
CA PHE A 397 -18.45 32.25 -21.06
C PHE A 397 -19.86 31.68 -21.07
N SER A 398 -20.51 31.60 -22.24
CA SER A 398 -21.76 30.88 -22.37
C SER A 398 -21.96 30.34 -23.79
N GLY A 399 -22.44 29.11 -23.89
CA GLY A 399 -22.66 28.42 -25.15
C GLY A 399 -23.41 27.09 -24.97
N PRO A 400 -23.82 26.45 -26.06
CA PRO A 400 -24.50 25.15 -26.01
C PRO A 400 -23.52 24.04 -25.61
N ALA A 401 -24.02 23.07 -24.86
CA ALA A 401 -23.28 21.90 -24.42
C ALA A 401 -22.94 20.96 -25.58
N LEU A 402 -21.72 20.40 -25.55
CA LEU A 402 -21.28 19.26 -26.36
C LEU A 402 -20.80 18.16 -25.42
N VAL A 403 -21.60 17.11 -25.27
CA VAL A 403 -21.49 16.12 -24.19
C VAL A 403 -20.84 14.82 -24.68
N PHE A 404 -19.88 14.32 -23.90
CA PHE A 404 -19.06 13.14 -24.15
C PHE A 404 -19.00 12.24 -22.90
N GLU A 405 -19.19 10.94 -23.06
CA GLU A 405 -19.23 9.95 -21.96
C GLU A 405 -17.82 9.43 -21.56
N GLY A 406 -16.76 10.15 -21.96
CA GLY A 406 -15.37 9.87 -21.61
C GLY A 406 -14.36 10.44 -22.61
N GLU A 407 -13.09 10.51 -22.20
CA GLU A 407 -11.99 11.17 -22.93
C GLU A 407 -11.90 10.72 -24.40
N GLU A 408 -11.89 9.41 -24.63
CA GLU A 408 -11.75 8.76 -25.95
C GLU A 408 -12.80 9.26 -26.97
N SER A 409 -14.05 9.51 -26.52
CA SER A 409 -15.14 9.96 -27.40
C SER A 409 -15.02 11.43 -27.80
N MET A 410 -14.47 12.27 -26.94
CA MET A 410 -14.18 13.68 -27.25
C MET A 410 -13.01 13.79 -28.23
N ILE A 411 -11.95 13.00 -28.03
CA ILE A 411 -10.77 12.97 -28.90
C ILE A 411 -11.12 12.46 -30.30
N ALA A 412 -12.00 11.47 -30.44
CA ALA A 412 -12.51 11.05 -31.74
C ALA A 412 -13.23 12.20 -32.47
N ALA A 413 -14.20 12.85 -31.80
CA ALA A 413 -15.01 13.91 -32.41
C ALA A 413 -14.21 15.16 -32.82
N ILE A 414 -13.24 15.61 -32.00
CA ILE A 414 -12.40 16.77 -32.36
C ILE A 414 -11.39 16.43 -33.47
N SER A 415 -11.08 15.15 -33.68
CA SER A 415 -10.23 14.70 -34.79
C SER A 415 -11.00 14.61 -36.12
N GLU A 416 -12.32 14.41 -36.07
CA GLU A 416 -13.19 14.33 -37.25
C GLU A 416 -13.69 15.71 -37.71
N ASP A 417 -14.23 16.52 -36.79
CA ASP A 417 -14.65 17.90 -37.07
C ASP A 417 -14.25 18.85 -35.91
N PRO A 418 -13.05 19.44 -35.95
CA PRO A 418 -12.63 20.46 -34.99
C PRO A 418 -13.52 21.71 -35.04
N ALA A 419 -14.03 22.11 -36.21
CA ALA A 419 -14.83 23.32 -36.36
C ALA A 419 -16.15 23.23 -35.60
N SER A 420 -16.70 22.01 -35.45
CA SER A 420 -17.90 21.74 -34.63
C SER A 420 -17.77 22.13 -33.16
N PHE A 421 -16.56 22.31 -32.62
CA PHE A 421 -16.33 22.64 -31.21
C PHE A 421 -16.45 24.15 -30.91
N LYS A 422 -16.27 25.00 -31.93
CA LYS A 422 -16.22 26.47 -31.79
C LYS A 422 -17.46 27.05 -31.11
N GLY A 423 -17.27 27.82 -30.04
CA GLY A 423 -18.33 28.51 -29.29
C GLY A 423 -19.14 27.61 -28.34
N LYS A 424 -18.73 26.34 -28.14
CA LYS A 424 -19.46 25.38 -27.30
C LYS A 424 -18.85 25.24 -25.90
N VAL A 425 -19.65 24.67 -25.00
CA VAL A 425 -19.19 24.18 -23.69
C VAL A 425 -19.04 22.67 -23.78
N VAL A 426 -17.80 22.19 -23.87
CA VAL A 426 -17.47 20.76 -23.95
C VAL A 426 -17.59 20.14 -22.56
N VAL A 427 -18.41 19.11 -22.43
CA VAL A 427 -18.61 18.35 -21.19
C VAL A 427 -18.08 16.95 -21.39
N ILE A 428 -17.02 16.58 -20.66
CA ILE A 428 -16.51 15.21 -20.60
C ILE A 428 -16.89 14.65 -19.24
N ARG A 429 -17.86 13.72 -19.21
CA ARG A 429 -18.44 13.20 -17.97
C ARG A 429 -18.20 11.71 -17.79
N GLY A 430 -18.41 11.21 -16.57
CA GLY A 430 -18.09 9.83 -16.23
C GLY A 430 -16.60 9.59 -16.13
N GLU A 431 -15.81 10.63 -15.83
CA GLU A 431 -14.36 10.55 -15.56
C GLU A 431 -14.05 10.96 -14.10
N GLY A 432 -15.07 11.01 -13.24
CA GLY A 432 -14.93 11.22 -11.79
C GLY A 432 -14.31 10.04 -11.02
N PRO A 433 -14.23 10.13 -9.68
CA PRO A 433 -13.66 9.09 -8.82
C PRO A 433 -14.21 7.68 -9.04
N LYS A 434 -15.54 7.53 -9.19
CA LYS A 434 -16.19 6.25 -9.48
C LYS A 434 -16.44 6.05 -10.97
N GLY A 435 -16.73 7.12 -11.72
CA GLY A 435 -17.05 7.07 -13.14
C GLY A 435 -15.86 6.67 -14.02
N GLY A 436 -14.67 7.24 -13.76
CA GLY A 436 -13.47 7.01 -14.58
C GLY A 436 -13.06 5.54 -14.72
N PRO A 437 -12.93 4.77 -13.61
CA PRO A 437 -12.78 5.23 -12.22
C PRO A 437 -11.40 5.87 -11.97
N GLY A 438 -11.15 6.28 -10.73
CA GLY A 438 -9.84 6.77 -10.31
C GLY A 438 -9.59 8.25 -10.59
N MET A 439 -10.60 8.98 -11.08
CA MET A 439 -10.53 10.40 -11.40
C MET A 439 -9.31 10.75 -12.30
N PRO A 440 -9.21 10.20 -13.52
CA PRO A 440 -8.07 10.42 -14.41
C PRO A 440 -7.76 11.91 -14.66
N GLU A 441 -6.48 12.21 -14.91
CA GLU A 441 -6.03 13.53 -15.36
C GLU A 441 -5.94 13.53 -16.89
N MET A 442 -6.83 14.29 -17.52
CA MET A 442 -6.91 14.42 -18.97
C MET A 442 -6.05 15.60 -19.43
N LEU A 443 -4.98 15.33 -20.17
CA LEU A 443 -4.21 16.34 -20.91
C LEU A 443 -4.58 16.36 -22.40
N THR A 444 -5.02 15.22 -22.95
CA THR A 444 -5.31 15.05 -24.38
C THR A 444 -6.38 16.04 -24.89
N PRO A 445 -7.53 16.25 -24.21
CA PRO A 445 -8.57 17.19 -24.65
C PRO A 445 -8.07 18.64 -24.70
N THR A 446 -7.30 19.03 -23.67
CA THR A 446 -6.71 20.36 -23.58
C THR A 446 -5.66 20.59 -24.67
N SER A 447 -4.80 19.61 -24.95
CA SER A 447 -3.81 19.71 -26.02
C SER A 447 -4.45 19.70 -27.41
N ALA A 448 -5.51 18.90 -27.63
CA ALA A 448 -6.24 18.85 -28.89
C ALA A 448 -6.96 20.18 -29.20
N ILE A 449 -7.66 20.77 -28.21
CA ILE A 449 -8.29 22.09 -28.37
C ILE A 449 -7.26 23.20 -28.62
N MET A 450 -6.09 23.14 -27.98
CA MET A 450 -5.01 24.10 -28.23
C MET A 450 -4.39 23.93 -29.63
N GLY A 451 -4.11 22.68 -30.07
CA GLY A 451 -3.59 22.38 -31.41
C GLY A 451 -4.56 22.72 -32.54
N ALA A 452 -5.86 22.59 -32.31
CA ALA A 452 -6.92 23.07 -33.21
C ALA A 452 -7.08 24.61 -33.22
N GLY A 453 -6.35 25.35 -32.39
CA GLY A 453 -6.43 26.81 -32.28
C GLY A 453 -7.64 27.34 -31.49
N LEU A 454 -8.39 26.47 -30.82
CA LEU A 454 -9.72 26.75 -30.26
C LEU A 454 -9.72 27.18 -28.79
N GLY A 455 -8.56 27.23 -28.10
CA GLY A 455 -8.48 27.41 -26.65
C GLY A 455 -9.14 28.67 -26.06
N LYS A 456 -9.38 29.72 -26.86
CA LYS A 456 -10.11 30.94 -26.45
C LYS A 456 -11.59 30.94 -26.82
N GLU A 457 -12.05 29.95 -27.57
CA GLU A 457 -13.39 29.91 -28.17
C GLU A 457 -14.26 28.76 -27.62
N VAL A 458 -13.73 27.99 -26.66
CA VAL A 458 -14.35 26.77 -26.10
C VAL A 458 -14.13 26.74 -24.58
N ALA A 459 -15.12 26.25 -23.84
CA ALA A 459 -14.98 25.90 -22.43
C ALA A 459 -14.92 24.38 -22.25
N LEU A 460 -14.18 23.91 -21.24
CA LEU A 460 -14.01 22.49 -20.89
C LEU A 460 -14.49 22.23 -19.46
N LEU A 461 -15.46 21.31 -19.32
CA LEU A 461 -16.06 20.89 -18.05
C LEU A 461 -15.89 19.38 -17.84
N THR A 462 -15.55 18.95 -16.62
CA THR A 462 -15.52 17.53 -16.26
C THR A 462 -15.74 17.25 -14.77
N ASP A 463 -16.27 16.06 -14.46
CA ASP A 463 -16.23 15.47 -13.11
C ASP A 463 -14.87 14.84 -12.77
N GLY A 464 -14.02 14.60 -13.77
CA GLY A 464 -12.61 14.21 -13.62
C GLY A 464 -11.67 15.39 -13.36
N ARG A 465 -10.44 15.30 -13.88
CA ARG A 465 -9.39 16.33 -13.74
C ARG A 465 -8.79 16.68 -15.10
N PHE A 466 -8.47 17.95 -15.31
CA PHE A 466 -7.68 18.40 -16.47
C PHE A 466 -6.26 18.72 -16.03
N SER A 467 -5.27 18.39 -16.87
CA SER A 467 -3.89 18.76 -16.58
C SER A 467 -3.62 20.23 -16.90
N GLY A 468 -2.70 20.85 -16.16
CA GLY A 468 -2.56 22.31 -16.07
C GLY A 468 -2.04 23.05 -17.31
N GLY A 469 -1.81 22.37 -18.44
CA GLY A 469 -1.18 22.91 -19.66
C GLY A 469 -2.08 23.76 -20.57
N SER A 470 -3.28 24.11 -20.13
CA SER A 470 -4.30 24.82 -20.94
C SER A 470 -4.37 26.32 -20.68
N HIS A 471 -4.90 27.05 -21.66
CA HIS A 471 -5.29 28.47 -21.55
C HIS A 471 -6.74 28.60 -22.03
N GLY A 472 -7.68 28.89 -21.12
CA GLY A 472 -9.12 28.92 -21.43
C GLY A 472 -9.98 28.63 -20.19
N TYR A 473 -11.31 28.55 -20.37
CA TYR A 473 -12.23 28.18 -19.29
C TYR A 473 -12.18 26.67 -19.05
N VAL A 474 -11.30 26.23 -18.15
CA VAL A 474 -11.09 24.81 -17.84
C VAL A 474 -11.49 24.54 -16.37
N VAL A 475 -12.55 23.76 -16.19
CA VAL A 475 -13.16 23.44 -14.90
C VAL A 475 -13.19 21.93 -14.71
N GLY A 476 -12.60 21.45 -13.62
CA GLY A 476 -12.65 20.05 -13.21
C GLY A 476 -13.30 19.89 -11.83
N HIS A 477 -13.28 18.65 -11.33
CA HIS A 477 -13.76 18.29 -9.99
C HIS A 477 -15.26 18.61 -9.79
N ILE A 478 -16.07 18.61 -10.85
CA ILE A 478 -17.50 18.92 -10.76
C ILE A 478 -18.21 17.90 -9.86
N CYS A 479 -18.79 18.36 -8.76
CA CYS A 479 -19.41 17.52 -7.74
C CYS A 479 -20.91 17.83 -7.55
N PRO A 480 -21.76 16.79 -7.39
CA PRO A 480 -21.45 15.35 -7.51
C PRO A 480 -21.06 14.93 -8.93
N GLU A 481 -20.33 13.81 -9.04
CA GLU A 481 -19.92 13.24 -10.34
C GLU A 481 -21.11 12.61 -11.09
N ALA A 482 -20.98 12.41 -12.42
CA ALA A 482 -22.05 11.84 -13.23
C ALA A 482 -22.44 10.42 -12.80
N GLN A 483 -21.49 9.62 -12.33
CA GLN A 483 -21.70 8.24 -11.87
C GLN A 483 -22.61 8.13 -10.63
N GLU A 484 -22.71 9.19 -9.84
CA GLU A 484 -23.55 9.29 -8.63
C GLU A 484 -24.86 10.06 -8.89
N GLY A 485 -25.17 10.37 -10.16
CA GLY A 485 -26.36 11.15 -10.52
C GLY A 485 -26.21 12.65 -10.28
N GLY A 486 -24.99 13.18 -10.27
CA GLY A 486 -24.74 14.62 -10.23
C GLY A 486 -25.33 15.34 -11.47
N PRO A 487 -25.61 16.65 -11.40
CA PRO A 487 -26.25 17.38 -12.50
C PRO A 487 -25.52 17.27 -13.85
N ILE A 488 -24.20 17.13 -13.84
CA ILE A 488 -23.38 16.85 -15.04
C ILE A 488 -23.78 15.55 -15.77
N GLY A 489 -24.29 14.55 -15.05
CA GLY A 489 -24.88 13.33 -15.59
C GLY A 489 -26.25 13.51 -16.25
N LEU A 490 -26.83 14.71 -16.18
CA LEU A 490 -28.17 15.06 -16.70
C LEU A 490 -28.13 16.08 -17.86
N ILE A 491 -26.95 16.50 -18.31
CA ILE A 491 -26.77 17.42 -19.44
C ILE A 491 -27.00 16.66 -20.77
N GLU A 492 -27.65 17.31 -21.73
CA GLU A 492 -27.86 16.86 -23.11
C GLU A 492 -27.21 17.82 -24.12
N ASN A 493 -26.95 17.34 -25.34
CA ASN A 493 -26.37 18.17 -26.40
C ASN A 493 -27.29 19.34 -26.76
N GLY A 494 -26.75 20.56 -26.69
CA GLY A 494 -27.50 21.79 -26.98
C GLY A 494 -28.00 22.56 -25.75
N ASP A 495 -28.00 21.97 -24.55
CA ASP A 495 -28.31 22.69 -23.31
C ASP A 495 -27.41 23.92 -23.16
N ILE A 496 -27.94 25.12 -22.91
CA ILE A 496 -27.09 26.32 -22.75
C ILE A 496 -26.46 26.31 -21.36
N ILE A 497 -25.13 26.32 -21.31
CA ILE A 497 -24.36 26.46 -20.06
C ILE A 497 -23.76 27.87 -19.99
N THR A 498 -23.73 28.44 -18.79
CA THR A 498 -23.17 29.75 -18.48
C THR A 498 -22.16 29.61 -17.33
N ILE A 499 -20.93 30.07 -17.56
CA ILE A 499 -19.83 30.13 -16.59
C ILE A 499 -19.57 31.60 -16.27
N ASP A 500 -19.76 32.00 -15.02
CA ASP A 500 -19.61 33.37 -14.53
C ASP A 500 -18.65 33.38 -13.33
N ILE A 501 -17.39 33.74 -13.60
CA ILE A 501 -16.34 33.76 -12.58
C ILE A 501 -16.59 34.86 -11.56
N SER A 502 -17.16 36.00 -11.98
CA SER A 502 -17.47 37.13 -11.10
C SER A 502 -18.54 36.80 -10.05
N LYS A 503 -19.52 35.96 -10.39
CA LYS A 503 -20.51 35.41 -9.45
C LYS A 503 -20.03 34.12 -8.76
N ARG A 504 -18.89 33.55 -9.19
CA ARG A 504 -18.42 32.20 -8.83
C ARG A 504 -19.47 31.11 -9.13
N ARG A 505 -20.15 31.24 -10.28
CA ARG A 505 -21.25 30.37 -10.70
C ARG A 505 -21.00 29.66 -12.03
N MET A 506 -21.55 28.45 -12.12
CA MET A 506 -21.65 27.65 -13.32
C MET A 506 -23.03 26.99 -13.36
N ASP A 507 -23.88 27.45 -14.26
CA ASP A 507 -25.28 27.07 -14.34
C ASP A 507 -25.65 26.58 -15.75
N VAL A 508 -26.53 25.59 -15.83
CA VAL A 508 -27.23 25.19 -17.06
C VAL A 508 -28.63 25.81 -17.09
N GLN A 509 -29.07 26.28 -18.26
CA GLN A 509 -30.35 26.96 -18.46
C GLN A 509 -31.52 25.97 -18.58
N LEU A 510 -31.71 25.18 -17.52
CA LEU A 510 -32.82 24.25 -17.33
C LEU A 510 -33.56 24.61 -16.04
N THR A 511 -34.86 24.38 -16.00
CA THR A 511 -35.63 24.50 -14.75
C THR A 511 -35.35 23.32 -13.83
N ASP A 512 -35.54 23.54 -12.52
CA ASP A 512 -35.43 22.45 -11.53
C ASP A 512 -36.32 21.26 -11.89
N LYS A 513 -37.50 21.50 -12.47
CA LYS A 513 -38.44 20.47 -12.95
C LYS A 513 -37.85 19.59 -14.05
N GLU A 514 -37.19 20.19 -15.04
CA GLU A 514 -36.56 19.45 -16.16
C GLU A 514 -35.37 18.62 -15.67
N LEU A 515 -34.56 19.20 -14.77
CA LEU A 515 -33.48 18.47 -14.10
C LEU A 515 -34.03 17.30 -13.26
N ASP A 516 -35.16 17.49 -12.57
CA ASP A 516 -35.82 16.44 -11.78
C ASP A 516 -36.46 15.34 -12.64
N GLU A 517 -36.97 15.67 -13.83
CA GLU A 517 -37.54 14.73 -14.79
C GLU A 517 -36.45 13.91 -15.49
N ARG A 518 -35.33 14.54 -15.85
CA ARG A 518 -34.11 13.82 -16.28
C ARG A 518 -33.54 12.95 -15.15
N ARG A 519 -33.48 13.46 -13.90
CA ARG A 519 -33.00 12.71 -12.71
C ARG A 519 -33.81 11.45 -12.42
N LYS A 520 -35.14 11.50 -12.58
CA LYS A 520 -36.04 10.33 -12.42
C LYS A 520 -35.86 9.28 -13.53
N SER A 521 -35.36 9.71 -14.68
CA SER A 521 -35.10 8.86 -15.86
C SER A 521 -33.65 8.33 -15.91
N TRP A 522 -32.76 8.90 -15.10
CA TRP A 522 -31.35 8.53 -15.04
C TRP A 522 -31.14 7.22 -14.26
N THR A 523 -30.30 6.35 -14.80
CA THR A 523 -29.81 5.13 -14.14
C THR A 523 -28.29 5.10 -14.19
N ALA A 524 -27.65 4.83 -13.05
CA ALA A 524 -26.20 4.70 -12.97
C ALA A 524 -25.67 3.69 -14.00
N PRO A 525 -24.69 4.05 -14.86
CA PRO A 525 -24.06 3.08 -15.74
C PRO A 525 -23.28 2.04 -14.91
N PRO A 526 -23.15 0.78 -15.39
CA PRO A 526 -22.33 -0.22 -14.71
C PRO A 526 -20.89 0.24 -14.54
N TYR A 527 -20.28 -0.07 -13.40
CA TYR A 527 -18.90 0.29 -13.12
C TYR A 527 -17.93 -0.34 -14.14
N LYS A 528 -17.02 0.47 -14.67
CA LYS A 528 -15.98 0.05 -15.64
C LYS A 528 -14.93 -0.93 -15.06
N ALA A 529 -14.97 -1.22 -13.76
CA ALA A 529 -14.14 -2.21 -13.09
C ALA A 529 -14.95 -2.93 -11.99
N ASP A 530 -14.85 -4.26 -11.95
CA ASP A 530 -15.66 -5.16 -11.10
C ASP A 530 -14.83 -5.97 -10.08
N ARG A 531 -13.49 -5.90 -10.13
CA ARG A 531 -12.54 -6.54 -9.18
C ARG A 531 -11.26 -5.71 -9.03
N GLY A 532 -10.46 -6.01 -8.01
CA GLY A 532 -9.13 -5.42 -7.81
C GLY A 532 -9.14 -3.95 -7.38
N VAL A 533 -7.98 -3.30 -7.42
CA VAL A 533 -7.76 -2.01 -6.72
C VAL A 533 -8.67 -0.88 -7.21
N LEU A 534 -9.06 -0.85 -8.49
CA LEU A 534 -10.05 0.13 -8.97
C LEU A 534 -11.47 -0.15 -8.48
N TYR A 535 -11.88 -1.42 -8.33
CA TYR A 535 -13.17 -1.76 -7.72
C TYR A 535 -13.16 -1.51 -6.21
N LYS A 536 -12.03 -1.77 -5.53
CA LYS A 536 -11.81 -1.32 -4.15
C LYS A 536 -11.95 0.19 -4.02
N TYR A 537 -11.36 0.94 -4.94
CA TYR A 537 -11.48 2.38 -5.01
C TYR A 537 -12.95 2.77 -5.21
N ILE A 538 -13.66 2.24 -6.21
CA ILE A 538 -15.10 2.50 -6.42
C ILE A 538 -15.95 2.25 -5.16
N LYS A 539 -15.76 1.12 -4.47
CA LYS A 539 -16.54 0.78 -3.26
C LYS A 539 -16.24 1.67 -2.06
N ASN A 540 -14.98 2.13 -1.91
CA ASN A 540 -14.49 2.72 -0.66
C ASN A 540 -14.04 4.18 -0.79
N VAL A 541 -13.88 4.70 -2.01
CA VAL A 541 -13.77 6.13 -2.25
C VAL A 541 -15.14 6.73 -1.97
N GLN A 542 -15.18 7.69 -1.06
CA GLN A 542 -16.35 8.54 -0.90
C GLN A 542 -16.30 9.64 -1.98
N SER A 543 -17.04 10.74 -1.82
CA SER A 543 -16.68 11.95 -2.55
C SER A 543 -15.22 12.33 -2.26
N ALA A 544 -14.63 13.25 -3.04
CA ALA A 544 -13.22 13.66 -2.99
C ALA A 544 -12.66 13.95 -1.58
N SER A 545 -13.56 14.18 -0.62
CA SER A 545 -13.38 14.14 0.83
C SER A 545 -12.55 12.96 1.43
N ASN A 546 -12.87 11.66 1.25
CA ASN A 546 -12.54 10.62 2.28
C ASN A 546 -11.91 9.21 1.86
N GLY A 547 -10.97 9.08 0.89
CA GLY A 547 -10.37 7.85 0.19
C GLY A 547 -9.79 6.54 0.86
N CYS A 548 -9.38 5.50 0.04
CA CYS A 548 -9.07 4.05 0.38
C CYS A 548 -8.08 3.19 -0.55
N MET A 549 -7.80 1.86 -0.30
CA MET A 549 -6.60 0.97 -0.69
C MET A 549 -6.89 -0.61 -0.71
N PRO A 550 -6.06 -1.73 -1.01
CA PRO A 550 -4.79 -2.15 -1.75
C PRO A 550 -4.95 -3.29 -2.85
N GLY A 551 -4.08 -4.30 -3.24
CA GLY A 551 -2.77 -4.92 -2.81
C GLY A 551 -2.20 -6.15 -3.64
N THR A 552 -0.99 -6.72 -3.34
CA THR A 552 0.03 -7.34 -4.28
C THR A 552 -0.15 -8.70 -5.04
N ILE A 553 0.04 -9.92 -4.49
CA ILE A 553 0.04 -11.16 -5.36
C ILE A 553 -1.32 -11.38 -6.02
N MET A 554 -2.38 -11.06 -5.27
CA MET A 554 -3.73 -10.94 -5.81
C MET A 554 -3.80 -9.90 -6.94
N ALA A 555 -3.03 -8.80 -6.89
CA ALA A 555 -2.87 -7.90 -8.05
C ALA A 555 -2.13 -8.52 -9.24
N MET A 556 -1.18 -9.47 -9.09
CA MET A 556 -0.66 -10.18 -10.28
C MET A 556 -1.79 -10.95 -11.00
N GLY A 557 -2.60 -11.70 -10.25
CA GLY A 557 -3.76 -12.43 -10.81
C GLY A 557 -4.84 -11.52 -11.40
N ARG A 558 -5.02 -10.31 -10.85
CA ARG A 558 -6.05 -9.35 -11.27
C ARG A 558 -5.62 -8.40 -12.39
N LEU A 559 -4.37 -7.91 -12.36
CA LEU A 559 -3.75 -7.17 -13.47
C LEU A 559 -3.57 -8.08 -14.70
N ASN A 560 -3.37 -9.38 -14.46
CA ASN A 560 -3.20 -10.43 -15.47
C ASN A 560 -2.22 -10.04 -16.60
N ARG A 561 -1.05 -9.52 -16.22
CA ARG A 561 0.07 -9.28 -17.13
C ARG A 561 1.16 -10.32 -16.88
N PRO A 562 1.97 -10.70 -17.90
CA PRO A 562 3.16 -11.53 -17.71
C PRO A 562 3.94 -11.08 -16.48
N SER A 563 4.15 -12.00 -15.53
CA SER A 563 4.66 -11.73 -14.18
C SER A 563 5.40 -12.96 -13.65
N ILE A 564 6.43 -12.75 -12.82
CA ILE A 564 7.16 -13.81 -12.12
C ILE A 564 7.30 -13.42 -10.66
N MET A 565 7.06 -14.36 -9.74
CA MET A 565 7.44 -14.18 -8.34
C MET A 565 8.87 -14.68 -8.09
N ILE A 566 9.65 -13.86 -7.37
CA ILE A 566 10.97 -14.21 -6.83
C ILE A 566 10.81 -14.20 -5.30
N TYR A 567 11.19 -15.29 -4.64
CA TYR A 567 11.22 -15.34 -3.19
C TYR A 567 12.59 -14.92 -2.66
N GLY A 568 12.62 -14.06 -1.63
CA GLY A 568 13.87 -13.51 -1.07
C GLY A 568 14.82 -14.54 -0.44
N GLY A 569 14.36 -15.78 -0.24
CA GLY A 569 15.15 -16.87 0.33
C GLY A 569 15.03 -16.99 1.84
N THR A 570 15.50 -18.11 2.37
CA THR A 570 15.40 -18.46 3.79
C THR A 570 16.62 -18.01 4.60
N ILE A 571 16.41 -17.67 5.88
CA ILE A 571 17.43 -17.50 6.91
C ILE A 571 18.09 -18.87 7.17
N LYS A 572 19.43 -18.88 7.27
CA LYS A 572 20.21 -20.05 7.69
C LYS A 572 20.06 -20.26 9.20
N PRO A 573 20.02 -21.51 9.70
CA PRO A 573 19.83 -21.78 11.12
C PRO A 573 21.02 -21.31 11.97
N GLY A 574 20.72 -20.78 13.15
CA GLY A 574 21.70 -20.40 14.16
C GLY A 574 22.45 -21.58 14.74
N HIS A 575 23.72 -21.40 15.09
CA HIS A 575 24.54 -22.43 15.73
C HIS A 575 25.35 -21.83 16.88
N PHE A 576 25.23 -22.42 18.07
CA PHE A 576 25.99 -22.04 19.27
C PHE A 576 26.15 -23.28 20.17
N GLU A 577 27.36 -23.53 20.68
CA GLU A 577 27.72 -24.66 21.56
C GLU A 577 27.24 -26.06 21.11
N GLY A 578 27.12 -26.27 19.78
CA GLY A 578 26.67 -27.53 19.18
C GLY A 578 25.15 -27.67 19.04
N HIS A 579 24.37 -26.69 19.53
CA HIS A 579 22.93 -26.61 19.37
C HIS A 579 22.53 -25.77 18.14
N THR A 580 21.41 -26.12 17.51
CA THR A 580 20.89 -25.47 16.30
C THR A 580 19.60 -24.69 16.61
N PHE A 581 19.67 -23.37 16.52
CA PHE A 581 18.61 -22.44 16.91
C PHE A 581 17.90 -21.83 15.69
N ASP A 582 16.63 -21.47 15.85
CA ASP A 582 15.88 -20.66 14.88
C ASP A 582 14.84 -19.77 15.59
N ILE A 583 14.06 -18.98 14.84
CA ILE A 583 13.12 -18.00 15.44
C ILE A 583 12.13 -18.63 16.44
N VAL A 584 11.74 -19.90 16.28
CA VAL A 584 10.85 -20.58 17.24
C VAL A 584 11.57 -20.87 18.57
N SER A 585 12.89 -21.13 18.56
CA SER A 585 13.70 -21.17 19.79
C SER A 585 13.64 -19.84 20.55
N ALA A 586 13.75 -18.71 19.85
CA ALA A 586 13.66 -17.37 20.45
C ALA A 586 12.28 -17.03 21.07
N PHE A 587 11.21 -17.75 20.73
CA PHE A 587 9.93 -17.65 21.43
C PHE A 587 9.76 -18.70 22.54
N GLN A 588 10.18 -19.95 22.33
CA GLN A 588 10.03 -21.04 23.32
C GLN A 588 10.88 -20.81 24.58
N VAL A 589 12.07 -20.22 24.41
CA VAL A 589 12.99 -19.86 25.49
C VAL A 589 12.38 -18.90 26.52
N TYR A 590 11.32 -18.17 26.16
CA TYR A 590 10.57 -17.36 27.14
C TYR A 590 9.76 -18.22 28.10
N GLY A 591 9.06 -19.24 27.61
CA GLY A 591 8.28 -20.15 28.46
C GLY A 591 9.18 -21.03 29.33
N GLU A 592 10.37 -21.39 28.84
CA GLU A 592 11.41 -22.07 29.61
C GLU A 592 11.95 -21.18 30.75
N PHE A 593 12.12 -19.87 30.50
CA PHE A 593 12.52 -18.90 31.52
C PHE A 593 11.41 -18.67 32.57
N VAL A 594 10.16 -18.50 32.14
CA VAL A 594 9.01 -18.31 33.06
C VAL A 594 8.73 -19.57 33.89
N SER A 595 8.97 -20.78 33.36
CA SER A 595 8.88 -22.01 34.16
C SER A 595 10.07 -22.22 35.11
N GLY A 596 11.09 -21.34 35.08
CA GLY A 596 12.30 -21.44 35.89
C GLY A 596 13.25 -22.56 35.43
N SER A 597 13.12 -23.03 34.19
CA SER A 597 13.91 -24.14 33.63
C SER A 597 15.28 -23.70 33.10
N ILE A 598 15.49 -22.40 32.85
CA ILE A 598 16.76 -21.80 32.37
C ILE A 598 17.03 -20.45 33.04
N SER A 599 18.27 -19.98 32.96
CA SER A 599 18.70 -18.64 33.38
C SER A 599 18.45 -17.56 32.30
N ASP A 600 18.55 -16.29 32.71
CA ASP A 600 18.48 -15.14 31.80
C ASP A 600 19.70 -15.04 30.85
N GLU A 601 20.85 -15.57 31.26
CA GLU A 601 22.06 -15.64 30.42
C GLU A 601 21.85 -16.65 29.27
N GLU A 602 21.32 -17.83 29.58
CA GLU A 602 20.91 -18.82 28.58
C GLU A 602 19.83 -18.25 27.64
N ARG A 603 18.79 -17.59 28.20
CA ARG A 603 17.76 -16.87 27.43
C ARG A 603 18.39 -15.89 26.43
N THR A 604 19.31 -15.06 26.91
CA THR A 604 20.02 -14.06 26.09
C THR A 604 20.88 -14.70 25.01
N ASN A 605 21.56 -15.82 25.31
CA ASN A 605 22.40 -16.52 24.35
C ASN A 605 21.60 -17.19 23.23
N VAL A 606 20.41 -17.75 23.51
CA VAL A 606 19.48 -18.25 22.48
C VAL A 606 19.01 -17.11 21.57
N LEU A 607 18.61 -15.98 22.13
CA LEU A 607 18.14 -14.81 21.36
C LEU A 607 19.21 -14.28 20.40
N LYS A 608 20.46 -14.13 20.86
CA LYS A 608 21.59 -13.64 20.05
C LYS A 608 22.00 -14.54 18.88
N HIS A 609 21.60 -15.81 18.90
CA HIS A 609 22.01 -16.80 17.89
C HIS A 609 20.86 -17.30 17.01
N SER A 610 19.59 -17.15 17.41
CA SER A 610 18.42 -17.71 16.73
C SER A 610 18.16 -17.19 15.31
N CYS A 611 18.69 -16.02 14.93
CA CYS A 611 18.60 -15.47 13.57
C CYS A 611 19.97 -14.91 13.17
N PRO A 612 20.85 -15.71 12.54
CA PRO A 612 22.25 -15.32 12.34
C PRO A 612 22.49 -14.42 11.11
N GLY A 613 21.49 -14.23 10.24
CA GLY A 613 21.65 -13.58 8.94
C GLY A 613 20.33 -13.29 8.22
N ALA A 614 20.40 -12.96 6.94
CA ALA A 614 19.28 -12.42 6.15
C ALA A 614 18.29 -13.48 5.63
N GLY A 615 17.06 -13.06 5.31
CA GLY A 615 16.02 -13.87 4.66
C GLY A 615 14.67 -13.89 5.40
N ALA A 616 13.83 -14.86 5.07
CA ALA A 616 12.62 -15.22 5.83
C ALA A 616 12.86 -16.43 6.76
N CYS A 617 12.01 -16.61 7.78
CA CYS A 617 12.24 -17.55 8.89
C CYS A 617 12.49 -19.03 8.45
N GLY A 618 13.50 -19.67 9.05
CA GLY A 618 14.15 -20.90 8.55
C GLY A 618 13.34 -22.19 8.40
N GLY A 619 12.35 -22.44 9.26
CA GLY A 619 11.53 -23.66 9.23
C GLY A 619 10.45 -23.64 8.13
N MET A 620 9.57 -24.64 8.11
CA MET A 620 8.46 -24.73 7.13
C MET A 620 7.27 -23.86 7.55
N TYR A 621 7.56 -22.59 7.83
CA TYR A 621 6.63 -21.58 8.32
C TYR A 621 5.87 -20.91 7.16
N THR A 622 4.99 -19.95 7.46
CA THR A 622 4.08 -19.34 6.47
C THR A 622 4.78 -18.85 5.19
N ALA A 623 5.97 -18.24 5.31
CA ALA A 623 6.74 -17.77 4.16
C ALA A 623 7.28 -18.91 3.27
N ASN A 624 8.05 -19.86 3.82
CA ASN A 624 8.58 -21.00 3.08
C ASN A 624 7.47 -21.93 2.56
N THR A 625 6.35 -22.03 3.30
CA THR A 625 5.12 -22.72 2.85
C THR A 625 4.57 -22.11 1.58
N MET A 626 4.30 -20.79 1.58
CA MET A 626 3.74 -20.12 0.42
C MET A 626 4.71 -20.07 -0.76
N ALA A 627 6.02 -19.89 -0.51
CA ALA A 627 7.02 -19.96 -1.56
C ALA A 627 7.03 -21.34 -2.25
N SER A 628 7.05 -22.44 -1.48
CA SER A 628 7.04 -23.80 -2.03
C SER A 628 5.73 -24.12 -2.76
N ALA A 629 4.60 -23.62 -2.24
CA ALA A 629 3.29 -23.74 -2.87
C ALA A 629 3.22 -22.97 -4.21
N ILE A 630 3.85 -21.79 -4.30
CA ILE A 630 3.90 -20.95 -5.50
C ILE A 630 4.86 -21.52 -6.55
N GLU A 631 5.95 -22.18 -6.13
CA GLU A 631 6.84 -22.94 -7.02
C GLU A 631 6.12 -24.19 -7.59
N ALA A 632 5.39 -24.93 -6.75
CA ALA A 632 4.53 -26.05 -7.18
C ALA A 632 3.39 -25.62 -8.12
N MET A 633 2.89 -24.39 -7.95
CA MET A 633 1.89 -23.77 -8.82
C MET A 633 2.49 -23.28 -10.15
N GLY A 634 3.82 -23.24 -10.28
CA GLY A 634 4.51 -22.77 -11.49
C GLY A 634 4.65 -21.25 -11.61
N MET A 635 4.42 -20.48 -10.53
CA MET A 635 4.42 -19.01 -10.54
C MET A 635 5.76 -18.36 -10.12
N SER A 636 6.74 -19.16 -9.71
CA SER A 636 8.13 -18.75 -9.48
C SER A 636 9.09 -19.64 -10.29
N LEU A 637 10.34 -19.20 -10.44
CA LEU A 637 11.39 -20.04 -11.01
C LEU A 637 11.69 -21.25 -10.09
N PRO A 638 12.18 -22.38 -10.64
CA PRO A 638 12.70 -23.48 -9.84
C PRO A 638 13.79 -23.01 -8.88
N TYR A 639 13.88 -23.67 -7.71
CA TYR A 639 14.71 -23.33 -6.54
C TYR A 639 14.29 -22.10 -5.72
N SER A 640 13.45 -21.21 -6.26
CA SER A 640 13.11 -19.91 -5.63
C SER A 640 12.77 -20.03 -4.14
N SER A 641 11.93 -21.02 -3.79
CA SER A 641 11.46 -21.27 -2.43
C SER A 641 12.46 -21.89 -1.46
N SER A 642 13.53 -22.52 -1.97
CA SER A 642 14.48 -23.30 -1.15
C SER A 642 15.85 -22.64 -0.99
N THR A 643 16.32 -21.87 -1.97
CA THR A 643 17.64 -21.22 -1.93
C THR A 643 17.72 -20.21 -0.76
N PRO A 644 18.70 -20.34 0.16
CA PRO A 644 18.92 -19.37 1.23
C PRO A 644 19.16 -17.95 0.69
N ALA A 645 18.78 -16.93 1.46
CA ALA A 645 18.86 -15.53 0.99
C ALA A 645 20.30 -15.06 0.73
N GLU A 646 21.25 -15.66 1.45
CA GLU A 646 22.69 -15.39 1.37
C GLU A 646 23.45 -16.36 0.44
N ASP A 647 22.74 -17.25 -0.26
CA ASP A 647 23.39 -18.16 -1.22
C ASP A 647 23.67 -17.43 -2.55
N PRO A 648 24.87 -17.57 -3.16
CA PRO A 648 25.17 -16.94 -4.45
C PRO A 648 24.14 -17.20 -5.55
N LEU A 649 23.50 -18.39 -5.56
CA LEU A 649 22.47 -18.76 -6.53
C LEU A 649 21.23 -17.85 -6.47
N LYS A 650 20.95 -17.21 -5.32
CA LYS A 650 19.84 -16.26 -5.17
C LYS A 650 20.03 -15.01 -6.05
N LEU A 651 21.27 -14.58 -6.30
CA LEU A 651 21.58 -13.49 -7.23
C LEU A 651 21.41 -13.91 -8.69
N ASP A 652 21.75 -15.16 -9.03
CA ASP A 652 21.57 -15.70 -10.38
C ASP A 652 20.09 -15.96 -10.72
N GLU A 653 19.27 -16.37 -9.73
CA GLU A 653 17.82 -16.41 -9.87
C GLU A 653 17.23 -15.05 -10.25
N CYS A 654 17.64 -13.97 -9.56
CA CYS A 654 17.21 -12.60 -9.88
C CYS A 654 17.62 -12.17 -11.30
N ARG A 655 18.83 -12.55 -11.75
CA ARG A 655 19.29 -12.30 -13.14
C ARG A 655 18.46 -13.09 -14.16
N LEU A 656 18.17 -14.36 -13.85
CA LEU A 656 17.38 -15.26 -14.72
C LEU A 656 15.93 -14.81 -14.85
N ALA A 657 15.32 -14.27 -13.79
CA ALA A 657 13.96 -13.73 -13.84
C ALA A 657 13.82 -12.60 -14.86
N GLY A 658 14.83 -11.73 -15.01
CA GLY A 658 14.88 -10.69 -16.04
C GLY A 658 14.89 -11.22 -17.48
N LYS A 659 15.39 -12.44 -17.71
CA LYS A 659 15.25 -13.14 -18.99
C LYS A 659 13.86 -13.75 -19.14
N TYR A 660 13.40 -14.52 -18.15
CA TYR A 660 12.13 -15.25 -18.25
C TYR A 660 10.92 -14.31 -18.36
N ILE A 661 10.93 -13.14 -17.72
CA ILE A 661 9.85 -12.15 -17.86
C ILE A 661 9.72 -11.66 -19.32
N LEU A 662 10.85 -11.44 -20.00
CA LEU A 662 10.88 -11.08 -21.41
C LEU A 662 10.39 -12.22 -22.31
N ASP A 663 10.70 -13.47 -21.97
CA ASP A 663 10.21 -14.63 -22.72
C ASP A 663 8.69 -14.86 -22.48
N LEU A 664 8.17 -14.63 -21.27
CA LEU A 664 6.72 -14.63 -20.99
C LEU A 664 5.97 -13.52 -21.74
N ILE A 665 6.57 -12.32 -21.86
CA ILE A 665 6.01 -11.21 -22.65
C ILE A 665 5.90 -11.59 -24.13
N LYS A 666 6.89 -12.30 -24.71
CA LYS A 666 6.81 -12.81 -26.10
C LYS A 666 5.75 -13.90 -26.28
N MET A 667 5.52 -14.71 -25.26
CA MET A 667 4.49 -15.77 -25.27
C MET A 667 3.08 -15.25 -24.94
N ASP A 668 2.97 -14.00 -24.48
CA ASP A 668 1.77 -13.42 -23.86
C ASP A 668 1.16 -14.33 -22.78
N LEU A 669 2.01 -15.04 -22.02
CA LEU A 669 1.61 -16.01 -21.00
C LEU A 669 1.44 -15.31 -19.65
N LYS A 670 0.22 -15.37 -19.09
CA LYS A 670 -0.23 -14.55 -17.95
C LYS A 670 -0.51 -15.41 -16.71
N PRO A 671 -0.60 -14.81 -15.50
CA PRO A 671 -0.91 -15.54 -14.27
C PRO A 671 -2.20 -16.37 -14.33
N LYS A 672 -3.26 -15.94 -15.02
CA LYS A 672 -4.50 -16.73 -15.17
C LYS A 672 -4.35 -17.98 -16.04
N ASP A 673 -3.31 -18.04 -16.88
CA ASP A 673 -3.03 -19.19 -17.75
C ASP A 673 -2.22 -20.27 -17.01
N ILE A 674 -1.48 -19.86 -15.97
CA ILE A 674 -0.64 -20.72 -15.09
C ILE A 674 -1.43 -21.19 -13.87
N ILE A 675 -2.19 -20.30 -13.22
CA ILE A 675 -2.97 -20.59 -12.00
C ILE A 675 -4.29 -21.25 -12.40
N THR A 676 -4.32 -22.58 -12.32
CA THR A 676 -5.41 -23.46 -12.75
C THR A 676 -5.84 -24.35 -11.58
N PRO A 677 -6.99 -25.06 -11.67
CA PRO A 677 -7.36 -26.05 -10.64
C PRO A 677 -6.30 -27.13 -10.41
N LYS A 678 -5.56 -27.54 -11.46
CA LYS A 678 -4.45 -28.49 -11.36
C LYS A 678 -3.24 -27.89 -10.61
N SER A 679 -2.82 -26.67 -10.93
CA SER A 679 -1.66 -26.05 -10.27
C SER A 679 -1.97 -25.57 -8.84
N LEU A 680 -3.23 -25.20 -8.55
CA LEU A 680 -3.73 -25.03 -7.17
C LEU A 680 -3.75 -26.36 -6.40
N ARG A 681 -4.13 -27.48 -7.03
CA ARG A 681 -3.98 -28.81 -6.41
C ARG A 681 -2.51 -29.12 -6.12
N ASN A 682 -1.59 -28.87 -7.04
CA ASN A 682 -0.15 -29.08 -6.83
C ASN A 682 0.39 -28.28 -5.63
N ALA A 683 -0.05 -27.03 -5.49
CA ALA A 683 0.24 -26.19 -4.34
C ALA A 683 -0.25 -26.83 -3.03
N MET A 684 -1.51 -27.27 -2.96
CA MET A 684 -2.06 -27.95 -1.78
C MET A 684 -1.33 -29.26 -1.44
N VAL A 685 -1.03 -30.10 -2.44
CA VAL A 685 -0.30 -31.37 -2.27
C VAL A 685 1.09 -31.12 -1.66
N THR A 686 1.81 -30.13 -2.19
CA THR A 686 3.14 -29.74 -1.70
C THR A 686 3.08 -29.22 -0.26
N VAL A 687 2.08 -28.42 0.10
CA VAL A 687 1.85 -27.98 1.48
C VAL A 687 1.62 -29.17 2.41
N MET A 688 0.72 -30.10 2.06
CA MET A 688 0.36 -31.25 2.90
C MET A 688 1.57 -32.18 3.15
N ALA A 689 2.32 -32.50 2.09
CA ALA A 689 3.49 -33.38 2.16
C ALA A 689 4.65 -32.77 2.97
N LEU A 690 4.84 -31.44 2.92
CA LEU A 690 5.96 -30.75 3.57
C LEU A 690 5.71 -30.27 5.02
N GLY A 691 4.48 -30.33 5.55
CA GLY A 691 4.22 -29.92 6.94
C GLY A 691 4.02 -28.41 7.15
N GLY A 692 3.48 -27.72 6.15
CA GLY A 692 3.36 -26.27 6.10
C GLY A 692 2.45 -25.57 7.13
N SER A 693 2.30 -24.27 6.92
CA SER A 693 1.43 -23.39 7.71
C SER A 693 -0.04 -23.55 7.36
N THR A 694 -0.91 -23.54 8.37
CA THR A 694 -2.38 -23.45 8.22
C THR A 694 -2.81 -22.24 7.41
N ASN A 695 -2.03 -21.14 7.46
CA ASN A 695 -2.30 -19.90 6.72
C ASN A 695 -2.22 -20.08 5.19
N ALA A 696 -1.65 -21.19 4.70
CA ALA A 696 -1.71 -21.57 3.29
C ALA A 696 -3.15 -21.84 2.81
N VAL A 697 -4.07 -22.25 3.71
CA VAL A 697 -5.49 -22.43 3.38
C VAL A 697 -6.10 -21.08 2.96
N LEU A 698 -5.94 -20.05 3.81
CA LEU A 698 -6.42 -18.68 3.53
C LEU A 698 -5.82 -18.13 2.24
N HIS A 699 -4.49 -18.23 2.10
CA HIS A 699 -3.78 -17.66 0.95
C HIS A 699 -4.11 -18.36 -0.38
N LEU A 700 -4.23 -19.69 -0.41
CA LEU A 700 -4.56 -20.40 -1.66
C LEU A 700 -6.02 -20.18 -2.07
N ILE A 701 -6.96 -20.03 -1.12
CA ILE A 701 -8.34 -19.59 -1.42
C ILE A 701 -8.32 -18.16 -2.01
N ALA A 702 -7.61 -17.23 -1.38
CA ALA A 702 -7.50 -15.85 -1.87
C ALA A 702 -6.83 -15.76 -3.26
N ILE A 703 -5.81 -16.58 -3.53
CA ILE A 703 -5.16 -16.68 -4.84
C ILE A 703 -6.14 -17.23 -5.89
N ALA A 704 -6.84 -18.33 -5.61
CA ALA A 704 -7.85 -18.89 -6.51
C ALA A 704 -8.92 -17.85 -6.89
N ARG A 705 -9.49 -17.18 -5.89
CA ARG A 705 -10.50 -16.13 -6.10
C ARG A 705 -9.94 -14.94 -6.90
N SER A 706 -8.67 -14.58 -6.70
CA SER A 706 -8.03 -13.49 -7.45
C SER A 706 -7.90 -13.74 -8.96
N VAL A 707 -7.87 -15.00 -9.40
CA VAL A 707 -7.89 -15.36 -10.83
C VAL A 707 -9.29 -15.66 -11.37
N GLY A 708 -10.27 -15.90 -10.49
CA GLY A 708 -11.65 -16.25 -10.83
C GLY A 708 -12.01 -17.73 -10.63
N LEU A 709 -11.18 -18.48 -9.90
CA LEU A 709 -11.41 -19.88 -9.55
C LEU A 709 -12.02 -19.98 -8.13
N ASN A 710 -12.91 -20.94 -7.94
CA ASN A 710 -13.41 -21.29 -6.60
C ASN A 710 -12.53 -22.39 -5.98
N LEU A 711 -12.20 -22.24 -4.70
CA LEU A 711 -11.48 -23.22 -3.89
C LEU A 711 -12.06 -23.17 -2.48
N THR A 712 -12.35 -24.33 -1.90
CA THR A 712 -13.08 -24.46 -0.63
C THR A 712 -12.29 -25.23 0.42
N LEU A 713 -12.66 -25.12 1.70
CA LEU A 713 -12.03 -25.89 2.79
C LEU A 713 -12.08 -27.41 2.51
N ASP A 714 -13.20 -27.92 1.99
CA ASP A 714 -13.36 -29.32 1.59
C ASP A 714 -12.30 -29.78 0.56
N ASP A 715 -11.79 -28.90 -0.30
CA ASP A 715 -10.76 -29.25 -1.27
C ASP A 715 -9.40 -29.51 -0.60
N PHE A 716 -9.06 -28.76 0.46
CA PHE A 716 -7.91 -29.06 1.30
C PHE A 716 -8.09 -30.38 2.04
N GLN A 717 -9.31 -30.67 2.53
CA GLN A 717 -9.57 -31.95 3.19
C GLN A 717 -9.43 -33.13 2.21
N LYS A 718 -9.96 -33.03 0.98
CA LYS A 718 -9.78 -34.05 -0.08
C LYS A 718 -8.30 -34.29 -0.43
N VAL A 719 -7.46 -33.24 -0.37
CA VAL A 719 -6.00 -33.40 -0.55
C VAL A 719 -5.37 -34.04 0.69
N SER A 720 -5.76 -33.62 1.89
CA SER A 720 -5.23 -34.14 3.16
C SER A 720 -5.57 -35.62 3.38
N ASP A 721 -6.79 -36.04 3.04
CA ASP A 721 -7.24 -37.44 3.08
C ASP A 721 -6.45 -38.35 2.10
N ALA A 722 -5.78 -37.77 1.08
CA ALA A 722 -5.13 -38.50 -0.02
C ALA A 722 -3.60 -38.32 -0.10
N VAL A 723 -3.00 -37.41 0.67
CA VAL A 723 -1.56 -37.09 0.63
C VAL A 723 -0.95 -37.27 2.02
N PRO A 724 -0.01 -38.22 2.21
CA PRO A 724 0.67 -38.40 3.48
C PRO A 724 1.59 -37.23 3.82
N PHE A 725 1.79 -36.99 5.12
CA PHE A 725 2.80 -36.04 5.60
C PHE A 725 4.17 -36.73 5.63
N LEU A 726 5.15 -36.20 4.86
CA LEU A 726 6.42 -36.87 4.57
C LEU A 726 7.65 -36.15 5.13
N ALA A 727 7.62 -34.83 5.33
CA ALA A 727 8.82 -34.03 5.62
C ALA A 727 9.08 -33.77 7.11
N ASP A 728 10.28 -34.11 7.59
CA ASP A 728 10.71 -33.95 8.98
C ASP A 728 11.21 -32.51 9.26
N LEU A 729 10.37 -31.51 8.98
CA LEU A 729 10.71 -30.08 9.05
C LEU A 729 10.15 -29.37 10.29
N LYS A 730 10.91 -28.41 10.83
CA LYS A 730 10.46 -27.50 11.90
C LYS A 730 9.16 -26.77 11.48
N PRO A 731 8.18 -26.62 12.40
CA PRO A 731 8.30 -26.79 13.85
C PRO A 731 8.04 -28.22 14.35
N SER A 732 7.45 -29.08 13.51
CA SER A 732 6.97 -30.40 13.92
C SER A 732 8.02 -31.51 13.79
N GLY A 733 9.12 -31.23 13.08
CA GLY A 733 10.27 -32.10 12.85
C GLY A 733 11.60 -31.38 13.10
N LYS A 734 12.69 -32.04 12.70
CA LYS A 734 14.08 -31.69 13.02
C LYS A 734 14.69 -30.61 12.12
N TYR A 735 14.46 -30.69 10.83
CA TYR A 735 15.24 -30.00 9.79
C TYR A 735 14.66 -28.64 9.40
N VAL A 736 15.45 -27.81 8.71
CA VAL A 736 15.02 -26.49 8.19
C VAL A 736 15.08 -26.45 6.65
N MET A 737 14.56 -25.37 6.04
CA MET A 737 14.48 -25.26 4.57
C MET A 737 15.87 -25.21 3.89
N GLU A 738 16.91 -24.77 4.60
CA GLU A 738 18.31 -24.89 4.15
C GLU A 738 18.72 -26.37 3.94
N ASP A 739 18.19 -27.29 4.74
CA ASP A 739 18.49 -28.72 4.58
C ASP A 739 17.75 -29.35 3.39
N ILE A 740 16.55 -28.84 3.04
CA ILE A 740 15.88 -29.17 1.79
C ILE A 740 16.73 -28.75 0.59
N HIS A 741 17.32 -27.54 0.63
CA HIS A 741 18.25 -27.08 -0.40
C HIS A 741 19.45 -28.04 -0.56
N LYS A 742 20.07 -28.46 0.54
CA LYS A 742 21.21 -29.40 0.56
C LYS A 742 20.90 -30.76 -0.08
N ILE A 743 19.65 -31.23 -0.09
CA ILE A 743 19.25 -32.53 -0.68
C ILE A 743 18.64 -32.42 -2.09
N GLY A 744 18.78 -31.27 -2.75
CA GLY A 744 18.31 -31.03 -4.12
C GLY A 744 17.25 -29.93 -4.27
N GLY A 745 16.81 -29.32 -3.17
CA GLY A 745 15.85 -28.21 -3.14
C GLY A 745 14.41 -28.60 -3.45
N THR A 746 13.53 -27.60 -3.48
CA THR A 746 12.11 -27.78 -3.85
C THR A 746 11.93 -28.48 -5.21
N PRO A 747 12.75 -28.23 -6.26
CA PRO A 747 12.62 -28.97 -7.52
C PRO A 747 12.78 -30.49 -7.37
N ALA A 748 13.68 -30.95 -6.50
CA ALA A 748 13.85 -32.38 -6.23
C ALA A 748 12.65 -32.97 -5.47
N VAL A 749 12.03 -32.21 -4.57
CA VAL A 749 10.77 -32.59 -3.88
C VAL A 749 9.61 -32.68 -4.87
N LEU A 750 9.42 -31.66 -5.72
CA LEU A 750 8.36 -31.65 -6.73
C LEU A 750 8.55 -32.78 -7.74
N ARG A 751 9.79 -33.07 -8.13
CA ARG A 751 10.14 -34.23 -8.95
C ARG A 751 9.74 -35.55 -8.26
N TYR A 752 10.07 -35.72 -6.98
CA TYR A 752 9.73 -36.93 -6.23
C TYR A 752 8.20 -37.12 -6.10
N LEU A 753 7.45 -36.05 -5.83
CA LEU A 753 5.98 -36.09 -5.75
C LEU A 753 5.32 -36.33 -7.13
N LEU A 754 5.95 -35.90 -8.24
CA LEU A 754 5.55 -36.27 -9.60
C LEU A 754 5.83 -37.76 -9.90
N GLU A 755 7.02 -38.26 -9.55
CA GLU A 755 7.42 -39.67 -9.72
C GLU A 755 6.53 -40.63 -8.90
N LEU A 756 5.94 -40.15 -7.79
CA LEU A 756 4.93 -40.84 -6.99
C LEU A 756 3.47 -40.64 -7.47
N GLY A 757 3.22 -39.82 -8.48
CA GLY A 757 1.88 -39.56 -9.04
C GLY A 757 0.97 -38.66 -8.19
N TYR A 758 1.50 -37.93 -7.20
CA TYR A 758 0.70 -37.00 -6.38
C TYR A 758 0.44 -35.64 -7.03
N LEU A 759 1.27 -35.24 -8.01
CA LEU A 759 1.21 -33.93 -8.70
C LEU A 759 0.78 -34.06 -10.18
N ASP A 760 0.03 -33.08 -10.66
CA ASP A 760 -0.32 -32.88 -12.07
C ASP A 760 0.87 -32.28 -12.85
N GLY A 761 1.55 -33.13 -13.63
CA GLY A 761 2.76 -32.76 -14.38
C GLY A 761 2.56 -31.76 -15.53
N ASP A 762 1.37 -31.72 -16.12
CA ASP A 762 1.06 -30.94 -17.34
C ASP A 762 0.96 -29.42 -17.10
N CYS A 763 1.02 -28.96 -15.85
CA CYS A 763 0.81 -27.56 -15.50
C CYS A 763 1.90 -26.67 -16.12
N ILE A 764 1.52 -25.74 -17.00
CA ILE A 764 2.42 -24.70 -17.53
C ILE A 764 2.92 -23.80 -16.39
N THR A 765 4.14 -23.26 -16.55
CA THR A 765 4.85 -22.47 -15.54
C THR A 765 5.47 -21.20 -16.15
N VAL A 766 6.01 -20.32 -15.30
CA VAL A 766 6.74 -19.10 -15.69
C VAL A 766 8.00 -19.33 -16.53
N THR A 767 8.45 -20.58 -16.73
CA THR A 767 9.54 -20.90 -17.68
C THR A 767 9.06 -21.13 -19.11
N GLY A 768 7.75 -21.08 -19.36
CA GLY A 768 7.12 -21.47 -20.64
C GLY A 768 7.03 -22.99 -20.84
N LYS A 769 7.41 -23.80 -19.84
CA LYS A 769 7.37 -25.26 -19.87
C LYS A 769 6.38 -25.81 -18.85
N THR A 770 6.01 -27.09 -19.01
CA THR A 770 5.25 -27.83 -17.99
C THR A 770 6.09 -28.10 -16.74
N LEU A 771 5.42 -28.33 -15.60
CA LEU A 771 6.05 -28.68 -14.33
C LEU A 771 6.89 -29.97 -14.46
N ALA A 772 6.39 -30.98 -15.19
CA ALA A 772 7.11 -32.22 -15.45
C ALA A 772 8.34 -32.05 -16.36
N GLU A 773 8.33 -31.11 -17.31
CA GLU A 773 9.52 -30.77 -18.09
C GLU A 773 10.57 -30.03 -17.26
N ASN A 774 10.15 -29.08 -16.41
CA ASN A 774 11.06 -28.42 -15.48
C ASN A 774 11.68 -29.41 -14.50
N ALA A 775 10.88 -30.26 -13.85
CA ALA A 775 11.34 -31.23 -12.86
C ALA A 775 12.42 -32.19 -13.41
N LYS A 776 12.36 -32.56 -14.69
CA LYS A 776 13.36 -33.41 -15.37
C LYS A 776 14.73 -32.74 -15.55
N LEU A 777 14.82 -31.41 -15.44
CA LEU A 777 16.09 -30.66 -15.55
C LEU A 777 16.89 -30.67 -14.24
N PHE A 778 16.31 -31.14 -13.14
CA PHE A 778 16.86 -31.08 -11.80
C PHE A 778 17.09 -32.49 -11.21
N PRO A 779 18.05 -32.65 -10.29
CA PRO A 779 18.33 -33.94 -9.68
C PRO A 779 17.12 -34.45 -8.87
N SER A 780 17.01 -35.78 -8.74
CA SER A 780 16.19 -36.40 -7.69
C SER A 780 16.76 -36.11 -6.31
N LEU A 781 15.98 -36.36 -5.25
CA LEU A 781 16.44 -36.25 -3.87
C LEU A 781 17.72 -37.06 -3.63
N SER A 782 18.67 -36.50 -2.87
CA SER A 782 19.95 -37.17 -2.58
C SER A 782 19.77 -38.54 -1.94
N GLU A 783 20.55 -39.53 -2.38
CA GLU A 783 20.45 -40.91 -1.87
C GLU A 783 20.69 -40.99 -0.35
N GLY A 784 19.88 -41.79 0.35
CA GLY A 784 19.99 -41.98 1.81
C GLY A 784 19.51 -40.82 2.68
N GLN A 785 19.04 -39.70 2.11
CA GLN A 785 18.50 -38.57 2.89
C GLN A 785 17.32 -38.99 3.80
N GLN A 786 17.18 -38.31 4.93
CA GLN A 786 16.21 -38.64 6.00
C GLN A 786 15.16 -37.54 6.24
N ILE A 787 15.10 -36.53 5.38
CA ILE A 787 14.25 -35.33 5.55
C ILE A 787 12.88 -35.57 4.93
N ILE A 788 12.84 -36.03 3.68
CA ILE A 788 11.62 -36.44 2.98
C ILE A 788 11.50 -37.96 3.10
N ARG A 789 10.54 -38.45 3.87
CA ARG A 789 10.32 -39.88 4.07
C ARG A 789 9.56 -40.50 2.89
N PRO A 790 9.74 -41.80 2.60
CA PRO A 790 8.96 -42.48 1.57
C PRO A 790 7.50 -42.68 2.02
N PRO A 791 6.52 -42.77 1.10
CA PRO A 791 5.12 -43.05 1.44
C PRO A 791 4.87 -44.39 2.17
N THR A 792 5.85 -45.30 2.19
CA THR A 792 5.82 -46.55 2.96
C THR A 792 6.24 -46.39 4.43
N ASN A 793 6.76 -45.22 4.82
CA ASN A 793 7.11 -44.86 6.20
C ASN A 793 6.86 -43.35 6.45
N PRO A 794 5.61 -42.86 6.28
CA PRO A 794 5.29 -41.45 6.43
C PRO A 794 5.39 -41.00 7.89
N ILE A 795 5.33 -39.68 8.13
CA ILE A 795 5.17 -39.14 9.50
C ILE A 795 3.71 -39.32 9.96
N LYS A 796 2.78 -39.17 9.03
CA LYS A 796 1.33 -39.42 9.19
C LYS A 796 0.75 -39.84 7.85
N GLU A 797 -0.14 -40.83 7.85
CA GLU A 797 -0.74 -41.39 6.62
C GLU A 797 -1.63 -40.39 5.86
N THR A 798 -2.21 -39.42 6.58
CA THR A 798 -2.92 -38.27 6.01
C THR A 798 -2.16 -36.96 6.26
N GLY A 799 -2.57 -35.90 5.56
CA GLY A 799 -1.98 -34.57 5.68
C GLY A 799 -2.11 -34.01 7.11
N HIS A 800 -1.13 -33.19 7.47
CA HIS A 800 -1.00 -32.60 8.80
C HIS A 800 -2.03 -31.47 9.05
N ILE A 801 -2.49 -30.75 8.02
CA ILE A 801 -3.64 -29.82 8.12
C ILE A 801 -4.93 -30.63 8.00
N GLN A 802 -5.90 -30.35 8.88
CA GLN A 802 -7.21 -30.99 8.92
C GLN A 802 -8.30 -29.92 9.07
N ILE A 803 -9.41 -30.08 8.37
CA ILE A 803 -10.57 -29.19 8.47
C ILE A 803 -11.56 -29.80 9.46
N LEU A 804 -11.99 -29.00 10.45
CA LEU A 804 -12.95 -29.41 11.46
C LEU A 804 -14.24 -28.57 11.36
N TYR A 805 -15.38 -29.23 11.50
CA TYR A 805 -16.71 -28.62 11.54
C TYR A 805 -17.44 -28.94 12.85
N GLY A 806 -18.49 -28.22 13.21
CA GLY A 806 -19.33 -28.58 14.37
C GLY A 806 -20.20 -27.41 14.83
N ASN A 807 -20.86 -27.54 15.99
CA ASN A 807 -21.64 -26.43 16.55
C ASN A 807 -20.75 -25.23 16.95
N LEU A 808 -19.45 -25.46 17.18
CA LEU A 808 -18.47 -24.42 17.48
C LEU A 808 -17.86 -23.76 16.22
N ALA A 809 -17.89 -24.46 15.09
CA ALA A 809 -17.30 -24.03 13.81
C ALA A 809 -18.18 -24.49 12.61
N PRO A 810 -19.40 -23.94 12.44
CA PRO A 810 -20.33 -24.42 11.40
C PRO A 810 -19.87 -24.08 9.98
N ASP A 811 -19.15 -22.98 9.78
CA ASP A 811 -18.53 -22.61 8.49
C ASP A 811 -17.15 -23.28 8.29
N GLY A 812 -16.69 -24.06 9.27
CA GLY A 812 -15.40 -24.74 9.29
C GLY A 812 -14.32 -24.03 10.12
N SER A 813 -13.20 -24.73 10.29
CA SER A 813 -11.99 -24.30 11.01
C SER A 813 -10.78 -25.11 10.55
N VAL A 814 -9.57 -24.63 10.81
CA VAL A 814 -8.31 -25.23 10.32
C VAL A 814 -7.42 -25.65 11.48
N ALA A 815 -7.22 -26.96 11.63
CA ALA A 815 -6.40 -27.59 12.65
C ALA A 815 -5.05 -28.07 12.10
N LYS A 816 -4.00 -28.04 12.93
CA LYS A 816 -2.65 -28.54 12.58
C LYS A 816 -2.29 -29.76 13.44
N ILE A 817 -2.64 -30.95 12.95
CA ILE A 817 -2.57 -32.22 13.69
C ILE A 817 -1.55 -33.15 13.04
N THR A 818 -0.40 -33.30 13.70
CA THR A 818 0.71 -34.18 13.33
C THR A 818 0.49 -35.64 13.76
N GLY A 819 -0.39 -35.87 14.74
CA GLY A 819 -0.63 -37.16 15.39
C GLY A 819 0.22 -37.41 16.64
N LYS A 820 1.26 -36.60 16.92
CA LYS A 820 2.13 -36.74 18.11
C LYS A 820 1.46 -36.33 19.42
N GLU A 821 0.48 -35.43 19.29
CA GLU A 821 -0.42 -34.91 20.32
C GLU A 821 -1.65 -35.82 20.55
N GLY A 822 -2.12 -36.53 19.51
CA GLY A 822 -3.26 -37.44 19.52
C GLY A 822 -4.38 -37.01 18.56
N LEU A 823 -5.52 -37.72 18.59
CA LEU A 823 -6.66 -37.50 17.69
C LEU A 823 -7.96 -37.09 18.40
N TYR A 824 -7.94 -37.02 19.74
CA TYR A 824 -9.09 -36.67 20.57
C TYR A 824 -8.64 -35.87 21.79
N PHE A 825 -9.28 -34.73 22.03
CA PHE A 825 -9.10 -33.93 23.24
C PHE A 825 -10.46 -33.47 23.75
N SER A 826 -10.66 -33.42 25.07
CA SER A 826 -11.84 -32.78 25.65
C SER A 826 -11.57 -32.29 27.06
N GLY A 827 -12.07 -31.10 27.37
CA GLY A 827 -11.88 -30.44 28.66
C GLY A 827 -12.71 -29.16 28.77
N PRO A 828 -12.77 -28.56 29.97
CA PRO A 828 -13.46 -27.29 30.19
C PRO A 828 -12.71 -26.13 29.52
N ALA A 829 -13.48 -25.19 28.98
CA ALA A 829 -12.99 -23.98 28.35
C ALA A 829 -12.33 -23.03 29.34
N LEU A 830 -11.24 -22.39 28.91
CA LEU A 830 -10.60 -21.26 29.56
C LEU A 830 -10.52 -20.11 28.54
N VAL A 831 -11.38 -19.10 28.70
CA VAL A 831 -11.72 -18.11 27.68
C VAL A 831 -11.00 -16.79 27.92
N PHE A 832 -10.39 -16.26 26.86
CA PHE A 832 -9.60 -15.04 26.84
C PHE A 832 -10.05 -14.11 25.72
N GLU A 833 -10.17 -12.81 26.03
CA GLU A 833 -10.36 -11.75 25.05
C GLU A 833 -8.98 -11.32 24.54
N GLY A 834 -8.56 -11.87 23.40
CA GLY A 834 -7.27 -11.60 22.76
C GLY A 834 -6.01 -12.18 23.45
N GLU A 835 -4.90 -12.14 22.71
CA GLU A 835 -3.60 -12.77 23.06
C GLU A 835 -3.02 -12.27 24.40
N GLU A 836 -3.05 -10.96 24.64
CA GLU A 836 -2.40 -10.34 25.81
C GLU A 836 -2.95 -10.86 27.14
N SER A 837 -4.28 -11.09 27.23
CA SER A 837 -4.93 -11.58 28.45
C SER A 837 -4.58 -13.04 28.75
N MET A 838 -4.40 -13.86 27.71
CA MET A 838 -3.92 -15.24 27.84
C MET A 838 -2.45 -15.29 28.29
N ILE A 839 -1.60 -14.45 27.71
CA ILE A 839 -0.17 -14.37 28.04
C ILE A 839 0.06 -13.88 29.48
N ALA A 840 -0.76 -12.94 29.96
CA ALA A 840 -0.72 -12.54 31.37
C ALA A 840 -1.06 -13.72 32.29
N ALA A 841 -2.20 -14.39 32.08
CA ALA A 841 -2.66 -15.47 32.94
C ALA A 841 -1.71 -16.69 32.98
N ILE A 842 -1.12 -17.09 31.84
CA ILE A 842 -0.14 -18.21 31.83
C ILE A 842 1.19 -17.82 32.47
N SER A 843 1.51 -16.53 32.57
CA SER A 843 2.70 -16.05 33.29
C SER A 843 2.50 -16.00 34.81
N GLU A 844 1.26 -15.96 35.29
CA GLU A 844 0.92 -15.99 36.72
C GLU A 844 0.76 -17.42 37.27
N ASP A 845 -0.02 -18.27 36.60
CA ASP A 845 -0.19 -19.69 36.96
C ASP A 845 -0.26 -20.58 35.71
N PRO A 846 0.89 -21.11 35.22
CA PRO A 846 0.91 -22.08 34.14
C PRO A 846 0.13 -23.36 34.46
N ALA A 847 0.09 -23.80 35.72
CA ALA A 847 -0.53 -25.08 36.10
C ALA A 847 -2.06 -25.04 35.95
N SER A 848 -2.69 -23.87 36.09
CA SER A 848 -4.14 -23.67 35.88
C SER A 848 -4.62 -24.08 34.47
N PHE A 849 -3.75 -24.03 33.47
CA PHE A 849 -4.02 -24.37 32.07
C PHE A 849 -4.11 -25.87 31.80
N LYS A 850 -3.61 -26.71 32.73
CA LYS A 850 -3.52 -28.17 32.53
C LYS A 850 -4.90 -28.82 32.37
N GLY A 851 -5.10 -29.56 31.28
CA GLY A 851 -6.36 -30.22 30.94
C GLY A 851 -7.46 -29.29 30.40
N LYS A 852 -7.13 -28.05 30.02
CA LYS A 852 -8.08 -27.06 29.53
C LYS A 852 -8.14 -26.99 28.01
N VAL A 853 -9.26 -26.49 27.50
CA VAL A 853 -9.37 -25.97 26.14
C VAL A 853 -9.28 -24.45 26.21
N VAL A 854 -8.13 -23.89 25.86
CA VAL A 854 -7.89 -22.45 25.86
C VAL A 854 -8.55 -21.84 24.62
N VAL A 855 -9.44 -20.87 24.81
CA VAL A 855 -10.19 -20.20 23.74
C VAL A 855 -9.76 -18.73 23.71
N ILE A 856 -8.99 -18.35 22.70
CA ILE A 856 -8.61 -16.94 22.47
C ILE A 856 -9.54 -16.41 21.37
N ARG A 857 -10.47 -15.53 21.73
CA ARG A 857 -11.48 -15.01 20.80
C ARG A 857 -11.32 -13.52 20.53
N GLY A 858 -11.96 -13.05 19.46
CA GLY A 858 -11.86 -11.67 19.03
C GLY A 858 -10.56 -11.39 18.26
N GLU A 859 -9.92 -12.41 17.70
CA GLU A 859 -8.76 -12.27 16.80
C GLU A 859 -9.07 -12.67 15.35
N GLY A 860 -10.33 -13.00 15.06
CA GLY A 860 -10.85 -13.21 13.71
C GLY A 860 -10.79 -11.94 12.83
N PRO A 861 -11.11 -12.06 11.52
CA PRO A 861 -10.82 -11.01 10.53
C PRO A 861 -11.32 -9.60 10.85
N LYS A 862 -12.43 -9.45 11.58
CA LYS A 862 -12.98 -8.16 12.02
C LYS A 862 -12.69 -7.87 13.49
N GLY A 863 -12.66 -8.89 14.35
CA GLY A 863 -12.37 -8.76 15.78
C GLY A 863 -10.92 -8.35 16.03
N GLY A 864 -9.98 -9.08 15.43
CA GLY A 864 -8.57 -8.72 15.32
C GLY A 864 -8.30 -8.28 13.88
N PRO A 865 -8.43 -6.98 13.55
CA PRO A 865 -8.30 -6.53 12.16
C PRO A 865 -6.90 -6.81 11.61
N GLY A 866 -6.85 -7.43 10.42
CA GLY A 866 -5.62 -8.01 9.85
C GLY A 866 -5.36 -9.47 10.26
N MET A 867 -6.18 -10.01 11.16
CA MET A 867 -6.17 -11.37 11.71
C MET A 867 -4.79 -11.76 12.28
N PRO A 868 -4.36 -11.20 13.44
CA PRO A 868 -3.00 -11.39 13.99
C PRO A 868 -2.50 -12.83 13.99
N GLU A 869 -1.21 -13.03 13.67
CA GLU A 869 -0.58 -14.35 13.56
C GLU A 869 0.04 -14.78 14.89
N MET A 870 -0.76 -15.45 15.72
CA MET A 870 -0.38 -15.82 17.08
C MET A 870 0.68 -16.93 17.10
N LEU A 871 1.84 -16.63 17.70
CA LEU A 871 2.91 -17.59 18.02
C LEU A 871 3.24 -17.63 19.52
N THR A 872 3.06 -16.51 20.23
CA THR A 872 3.37 -16.42 21.66
C THR A 872 2.53 -17.37 22.52
N PRO A 873 1.20 -17.52 22.32
CA PRO A 873 0.37 -18.45 23.12
C PRO A 873 0.80 -19.91 22.99
N THR A 874 1.14 -20.33 21.77
CA THR A 874 1.59 -21.70 21.50
C THR A 874 3.01 -21.91 22.06
N SER A 875 3.90 -20.93 21.92
CA SER A 875 5.25 -20.98 22.48
C SER A 875 5.28 -20.97 24.02
N ALA A 876 4.40 -20.19 24.67
CA ALA A 876 4.29 -20.16 26.12
C ALA A 876 3.82 -21.50 26.70
N ILE A 877 2.74 -22.08 26.13
CA ILE A 877 2.26 -23.42 26.49
C ILE A 877 3.33 -24.51 26.26
N MET A 878 4.13 -24.38 25.19
CA MET A 878 5.20 -25.33 24.91
C MET A 878 6.39 -25.21 25.88
N GLY A 879 6.88 -24.00 26.17
CA GLY A 879 7.97 -23.77 27.13
C GLY A 879 7.58 -24.04 28.60
N ALA A 880 6.29 -23.95 28.93
CA ALA A 880 5.72 -24.43 30.19
C ALA A 880 5.58 -25.97 30.25
N GLY A 881 5.94 -26.71 29.18
CA GLY A 881 5.85 -28.17 29.12
C GLY A 881 4.45 -28.74 28.88
N LEU A 882 3.45 -27.89 28.64
CA LEU A 882 2.02 -28.23 28.63
C LEU A 882 1.48 -28.65 27.26
N GLY A 883 2.33 -28.71 26.22
CA GLY A 883 1.95 -28.90 24.81
C GLY A 883 1.17 -30.15 24.40
N LYS A 884 0.99 -31.12 25.31
CA LYS A 884 0.12 -32.30 25.12
C LYS A 884 -1.12 -32.31 26.02
N GLU A 885 -1.19 -31.40 26.99
CA GLU A 885 -2.20 -31.37 28.04
C GLU A 885 -3.16 -30.17 27.88
N VAL A 886 -3.00 -29.38 26.82
CA VAL A 886 -3.78 -28.17 26.53
C VAL A 886 -4.12 -28.13 25.04
N ALA A 887 -5.36 -27.77 24.73
CA ALA A 887 -5.78 -27.41 23.37
C ALA A 887 -5.98 -25.90 23.24
N LEU A 888 -5.70 -25.36 22.05
CA LEU A 888 -5.76 -23.93 21.72
C LEU A 888 -6.71 -23.69 20.54
N LEU A 889 -7.78 -22.95 20.80
CA LEU A 889 -8.83 -22.59 19.85
C LEU A 889 -8.86 -21.08 19.63
N THR A 890 -9.09 -20.64 18.38
CA THR A 890 -9.26 -19.22 18.06
C THR A 890 -10.01 -18.97 16.74
N ASP A 891 -10.71 -17.83 16.66
CA ASP A 891 -11.21 -17.27 15.40
C ASP A 891 -10.10 -16.59 14.57
N GLY A 892 -9.00 -16.20 15.22
CA GLY A 892 -7.77 -15.70 14.57
C GLY A 892 -6.92 -16.78 13.92
N ARG A 893 -5.64 -16.48 13.66
CA ARG A 893 -4.73 -17.42 12.98
C ARG A 893 -3.49 -17.74 13.80
N PHE A 894 -3.14 -19.03 13.86
CA PHE A 894 -1.87 -19.46 14.42
C PHE A 894 -0.73 -19.27 13.43
N SER A 895 0.48 -19.06 13.95
CA SER A 895 1.70 -19.03 13.14
C SER A 895 2.04 -20.38 12.56
N GLY A 896 2.69 -20.39 11.39
CA GLY A 896 3.32 -21.58 10.83
C GLY A 896 4.29 -22.27 11.79
N GLY A 897 4.87 -21.53 12.76
CA GLY A 897 5.73 -22.06 13.84
C GLY A 897 5.00 -22.83 14.95
N SER A 898 3.67 -22.81 14.97
CA SER A 898 2.87 -23.49 15.98
C SER A 898 2.82 -25.01 15.78
N HIS A 899 2.64 -25.74 16.89
CA HIS A 899 2.42 -27.18 16.97
C HIS A 899 1.60 -27.52 18.24
N GLY A 900 1.25 -28.80 18.45
CA GLY A 900 0.30 -29.23 19.49
C GLY A 900 -1.16 -29.20 19.02
N TYR A 901 -2.12 -29.33 19.94
CA TYR A 901 -3.57 -29.25 19.64
C TYR A 901 -3.98 -27.80 19.32
N VAL A 902 -3.72 -27.33 18.10
CA VAL A 902 -4.07 -25.98 17.63
C VAL A 902 -5.16 -26.01 16.55
N VAL A 903 -6.24 -25.24 16.77
CA VAL A 903 -7.37 -25.06 15.85
C VAL A 903 -7.66 -23.57 15.66
N GLY A 904 -7.32 -23.04 14.50
CA GLY A 904 -7.54 -21.63 14.15
C GLY A 904 -8.59 -21.44 13.06
N HIS A 905 -8.78 -20.19 12.65
CA HIS A 905 -9.71 -19.78 11.59
C HIS A 905 -11.16 -20.23 11.86
N ILE A 906 -11.57 -20.28 13.14
CA ILE A 906 -12.91 -20.73 13.53
C ILE A 906 -13.97 -19.77 12.98
N CYS A 907 -14.84 -20.29 12.11
CA CYS A 907 -15.85 -19.51 11.41
C CYS A 907 -17.29 -19.93 11.80
N PRO A 908 -18.23 -18.99 11.95
CA PRO A 908 -18.04 -17.53 11.98
C PRO A 908 -17.22 -17.03 13.18
N GLU A 909 -16.57 -15.87 13.04
CA GLU A 909 -15.76 -15.25 14.10
C GLU A 909 -16.60 -14.68 15.25
N ALA A 910 -15.98 -14.46 16.41
CA ALA A 910 -16.68 -13.93 17.59
C ALA A 910 -17.30 -12.55 17.33
N GLN A 911 -16.59 -11.66 16.61
CA GLN A 911 -17.01 -10.27 16.34
C GLN A 911 -18.34 -10.16 15.57
N GLU A 912 -18.75 -11.22 14.87
CA GLU A 912 -19.98 -11.29 14.06
C GLU A 912 -21.05 -12.19 14.71
N GLY A 913 -20.88 -12.57 15.99
CA GLY A 913 -21.83 -13.42 16.72
C GLY A 913 -21.69 -14.92 16.42
N GLY A 914 -20.50 -15.34 15.97
CA GLY A 914 -20.16 -16.75 15.78
C GLY A 914 -20.11 -17.54 17.11
N PRO A 915 -20.28 -18.87 17.09
CA PRO A 915 -20.44 -19.67 18.31
C PRO A 915 -19.30 -19.55 19.33
N ILE A 916 -18.06 -19.34 18.88
CA ILE A 916 -16.89 -19.07 19.73
C ILE A 916 -17.05 -17.79 20.59
N GLY A 917 -17.81 -16.81 20.11
CA GLY A 917 -18.20 -15.61 20.87
C GLY A 917 -19.21 -15.85 21.99
N LEU A 918 -19.79 -17.06 22.07
CA LEU A 918 -20.82 -17.45 23.04
C LEU A 918 -20.30 -18.41 24.13
N ILE A 919 -19.00 -18.71 24.14
CA ILE A 919 -18.36 -19.64 25.09
C ILE A 919 -18.05 -18.95 26.42
N GLU A 920 -18.25 -19.67 27.52
CA GLU A 920 -18.00 -19.23 28.89
C GLU A 920 -16.98 -20.14 29.58
N ASN A 921 -16.32 -19.61 30.62
CA ASN A 921 -15.34 -20.38 31.40
C ASN A 921 -15.99 -21.60 32.06
N GLY A 922 -15.48 -22.80 31.75
CA GLY A 922 -16.00 -24.07 32.25
C GLY A 922 -16.82 -24.89 31.25
N ASP A 923 -17.30 -24.31 30.13
CA ASP A 923 -18.02 -25.05 29.09
C ASP A 923 -17.16 -26.23 28.58
N ILE A 924 -17.70 -27.44 28.50
CA ILE A 924 -16.92 -28.59 28.01
C ILE A 924 -16.84 -28.54 26.48
N ILE A 925 -15.63 -28.46 25.94
CA ILE A 925 -15.36 -28.57 24.51
C ILE A 925 -14.76 -29.95 24.19
N THR A 926 -15.14 -30.52 23.06
CA THR A 926 -14.63 -31.78 22.52
C THR A 926 -14.10 -31.59 21.10
N ILE A 927 -12.87 -32.03 20.87
CA ILE A 927 -12.17 -31.99 19.59
C ILE A 927 -11.93 -33.44 19.17
N ASP A 928 -12.55 -33.88 18.07
CA ASP A 928 -12.47 -35.24 17.54
C ASP A 928 -11.98 -35.19 16.09
N ILE A 929 -10.67 -35.34 15.90
CA ILE A 929 -10.03 -35.26 14.59
C ILE A 929 -10.46 -36.45 13.72
N SER A 930 -10.70 -37.61 14.31
CA SER A 930 -11.16 -38.82 13.59
C SER A 930 -12.56 -38.67 13.00
N LYS A 931 -13.45 -37.91 13.64
CA LYS A 931 -14.76 -37.52 13.08
C LYS A 931 -14.73 -36.20 12.31
N ARG A 932 -13.59 -35.50 12.29
CA ARG A 932 -13.43 -34.12 11.82
C ARG A 932 -14.40 -33.13 12.49
N ARG A 933 -14.65 -33.34 13.79
CA ARG A 933 -15.59 -32.54 14.57
C ARG A 933 -14.94 -31.74 15.68
N MET A 934 -15.52 -30.57 15.95
CA MET A 934 -15.22 -29.75 17.11
C MET A 934 -16.52 -29.13 17.64
N ASP A 935 -16.93 -29.54 18.82
CA ASP A 935 -18.21 -29.20 19.42
C ASP A 935 -18.06 -28.75 20.88
N VAL A 936 -18.89 -27.79 21.28
CA VAL A 936 -19.15 -27.48 22.70
C VAL A 936 -20.37 -28.28 23.17
N GLN A 937 -20.32 -28.82 24.40
CA GLN A 937 -21.38 -29.64 24.99
C GLN A 937 -22.51 -28.79 25.58
N LEU A 938 -23.07 -27.91 24.74
CA LEU A 938 -24.26 -27.10 24.99
C LEU A 938 -25.35 -27.49 24.01
N THR A 939 -26.61 -27.36 24.41
CA THR A 939 -27.74 -27.51 23.48
C THR A 939 -27.87 -26.27 22.58
N GLU A 940 -28.44 -26.46 21.38
CA GLU A 940 -28.78 -25.35 20.48
C GLU A 940 -29.63 -24.29 21.19
N LYS A 941 -30.50 -24.68 22.15
CA LYS A 941 -31.31 -23.75 22.95
C LYS A 941 -30.44 -22.83 23.82
N GLU A 942 -29.42 -23.37 24.49
CA GLU A 942 -28.52 -22.58 25.34
C GLU A 942 -27.66 -21.64 24.51
N LEU A 943 -27.17 -22.10 23.35
CA LEU A 943 -26.47 -21.24 22.38
C LEU A 943 -27.39 -20.13 21.85
N ASP A 944 -28.64 -20.44 21.52
CA ASP A 944 -29.66 -19.47 21.09
C ASP A 944 -30.09 -18.50 22.19
N GLU A 945 -30.03 -18.88 23.46
CA GLU A 945 -30.31 -17.99 24.60
C GLU A 945 -29.12 -17.06 24.83
N ARG A 946 -27.87 -17.57 24.87
CA ARG A 946 -26.66 -16.75 24.92
C ARG A 946 -26.55 -15.78 23.73
N ARG A 947 -26.89 -16.22 22.51
CA ARG A 947 -26.87 -15.39 21.29
C ARG A 947 -27.84 -14.20 21.35
N LYS A 948 -28.97 -14.33 22.06
CA LYS A 948 -29.95 -13.22 22.24
C LYS A 948 -29.48 -12.17 23.24
N SER A 949 -28.65 -12.56 24.23
CA SER A 949 -27.99 -11.64 25.17
C SER A 949 -26.65 -11.09 24.67
N TRP A 950 -26.08 -11.67 23.62
CA TRP A 950 -24.76 -11.29 23.10
C TRP A 950 -24.82 -9.96 22.34
N THR A 951 -23.84 -9.09 22.59
CA THR A 951 -23.67 -7.81 21.90
C THR A 951 -22.26 -7.72 21.32
N ALA A 952 -22.15 -7.35 20.05
CA ALA A 952 -20.87 -7.17 19.38
C ALA A 952 -19.97 -6.17 20.13
N PRO A 953 -18.72 -6.53 20.47
CA PRO A 953 -17.74 -5.57 20.98
C PRO A 953 -17.50 -4.43 19.98
N PRO A 954 -17.11 -3.22 20.44
CA PRO A 954 -16.61 -2.18 19.56
C PRO A 954 -15.40 -2.67 18.77
N TYR A 955 -15.34 -2.36 17.48
CA TYR A 955 -14.20 -2.70 16.63
C TYR A 955 -12.89 -2.13 17.19
N LYS A 956 -11.81 -2.93 17.19
CA LYS A 956 -10.45 -2.49 17.59
C LYS A 956 -9.87 -1.33 16.75
N ALA A 957 -10.52 -0.95 15.64
CA ALA A 957 -10.18 0.22 14.84
C ALA A 957 -11.46 0.90 14.28
N ASP A 958 -11.49 2.24 14.28
CA ASP A 958 -12.58 3.10 13.78
C ASP A 958 -12.23 3.87 12.49
N ARG A 959 -10.95 3.89 12.12
CA ARG A 959 -10.37 4.56 10.94
C ARG A 959 -9.07 3.87 10.49
N GLY A 960 -8.39 4.45 9.50
CA GLY A 960 -7.10 3.96 8.98
C GLY A 960 -7.21 2.65 8.18
N VAL A 961 -6.09 1.99 7.92
CA VAL A 961 -6.06 0.76 7.09
C VAL A 961 -6.89 -0.37 7.71
N LEU A 962 -6.84 -0.50 9.04
CA LEU A 962 -7.52 -1.57 9.76
C LEU A 962 -9.05 -1.46 9.71
N TYR A 963 -9.62 -0.25 9.80
CA TYR A 963 -11.06 -0.07 9.61
C TYR A 963 -11.51 -0.35 8.17
N LYS A 964 -10.68 0.02 7.17
CA LYS A 964 -10.92 -0.35 5.76
C LYS A 964 -10.90 -1.87 5.57
N TYR A 965 -10.04 -2.59 6.29
CA TYR A 965 -10.03 -4.05 6.33
C TYR A 965 -11.36 -4.59 6.89
N ILE A 966 -11.76 -4.18 8.11
CA ILE A 966 -13.01 -4.60 8.78
C ILE A 966 -14.24 -4.46 7.88
N LYS A 967 -14.36 -3.34 7.14
CA LYS A 967 -15.52 -3.07 6.28
C LYS A 967 -15.56 -3.84 4.96
N ASN A 968 -14.45 -4.45 4.54
CA ASN A 968 -14.37 -5.17 3.26
C ASN A 968 -14.08 -6.67 3.41
N VAL A 969 -13.56 -7.11 4.57
CA VAL A 969 -13.05 -8.47 4.73
C VAL A 969 -14.16 -9.51 4.79
N GLN A 970 -14.02 -10.54 3.96
CA GLN A 970 -14.84 -11.75 3.99
C GLN A 970 -14.39 -12.71 5.10
N SER A 971 -15.26 -13.65 5.48
CA SER A 971 -14.93 -14.70 6.47
C SER A 971 -13.64 -15.45 6.11
N ALA A 972 -12.96 -16.01 7.12
CA ALA A 972 -11.72 -16.77 6.90
C ALA A 972 -11.95 -18.05 6.07
N SER A 973 -13.15 -18.65 6.13
CA SER A 973 -13.58 -19.71 5.21
C SER A 973 -13.62 -19.29 3.73
N ASN A 974 -13.68 -17.98 3.44
CA ASN A 974 -13.56 -17.38 2.11
C ASN A 974 -12.16 -16.75 1.85
N GLY A 975 -11.16 -17.04 2.68
CA GLY A 975 -9.78 -16.62 2.49
C GLY A 975 -9.45 -15.17 2.85
N CYS A 976 -10.30 -14.50 3.64
CA CYS A 976 -10.10 -13.09 4.07
C CYS A 976 -9.89 -12.09 2.90
N VAL A 977 -10.50 -12.34 1.74
CA VAL A 977 -10.47 -11.41 0.61
C VAL A 977 -11.23 -10.12 0.94
N THR A 978 -10.88 -9.01 0.27
CA THR A 978 -11.33 -7.66 0.66
C THR A 978 -11.79 -6.79 -0.53
N ASP A 979 -12.21 -7.40 -1.63
CA ASP A 979 -12.52 -6.69 -2.89
C ASP A 979 -13.53 -7.41 -3.80
N GLU A 980 -14.44 -8.15 -3.17
CA GLU A 980 -15.59 -8.79 -3.82
C GLU A 980 -16.87 -8.04 -3.43
#